data_AF-A0A7V2CXA6-F1
#
_entry.id   AF-A0A7V2CXA6-F1
#
_cell.length_a   1.000
_cell.length_b   1.000
_cell.length_c   1.000
_cell.angle_alpha   90.00
_cell.angle_beta   90.00
_cell.angle_gamma   90.00
#
_symmetry.space_group_name_H-M   'P 1'
#
loop_
_entity.id
_entity.type
_entity.pdbx_description
1 polymer ?
#
loop_
_entity_poly.entity_id
_entity_poly.type
_entity_poly.pdbx_seq_one_letter_code
_entity_poly.pdbx_strand_id
1 'polypeptide(L)'
;TLRFLPSSTPAFGTAWGAAVLQGDFIFSAPPSNATANTSPTDNPLYIGNGTATSVNVRYQSAFGVDVPQNRSGFGRFESSANSIANLTIDTGKVLRFWSQGTGSAINGDVTKLGLGGIVFGATSSGTPAGGSGTLNVRVGTVQFGGLNVTGNDGNDPSMPGVTLKVQGGGTLQFANLAGTLRAHTAPLFIDDESVGGAARIAGISHSGNLVWNGQLNIFGGVAGLEGSARPVGVGSSFNVGGGNTVSVTPGADLVIDAGATFSAGGANDPFTDDTDPSIHVGVSDNSGALSITSGTKHLDSLQGGGVLNILGGATLNVGNDFATDFAQGTVNVYSGTLTNNWGGNATGSLSVAGDMLLGNISASPVPTDGIVDITADLSANSINLQRGSVQVGGQLVVGNGLVVGIGTDPGIVTASSAFANALTLNNGTVTVGSYTGTGGGPTATVGTNGTFAVSGAVSGVDVLTVNGLANVGSIASNIFTTVGATGNLNTATINSTSFTVNGLAAVTGSGNSSADNLAVGAGAALNKSGSGTFLIAASQTYGAGATVNVDSGALEFGVGGGANLLLNVNAGGTARLDGINLTPNTLTLNGGLLLANGNSSVTNNVVSNNGTVTVGTNGTLQFTDTLGGSNLLKNGAGTLELLGNNTLSGLVTVDLGTLKLTDPTQLAGAIQVNSGGTLIGSGTVAGDIFNNGGVVSVGASPGLINAGSFTQSGTGTLNIEINDLPANPSLWDRIVATGAAAIDGVLNVIFDNSLVTAFGDAWKFISSGSRTGNFSSVNITAPTGLTASDFTVNYLSDGVEIVRSTGAGVTYDSWKIDYWPSADANDDWNDDPDFDGMLNLTEYALGLDPLTPDADDPAAPVVSVTNNGGNDYLTLTYQRPGDVNVRTDITYTVRRNTSLDSGTWSNLTSDAPTGVDPETVVTRSSAIYGTVPREFLQLFVDFTTPPES
;
A
#
# COMPACT_ATOMS: atom_id res chain seq x y z
N THR A 1 -39.18 -63.87 73.58
CA THR A 1 -39.42 -62.43 73.82
C THR A 1 -39.28 -62.14 75.30
N LEU A 2 -38.27 -61.36 75.70
CA LEU A 2 -38.13 -60.87 77.06
C LEU A 2 -38.77 -59.47 77.13
N ARG A 3 -39.84 -59.32 77.90
CA ARG A 3 -40.54 -58.04 78.08
C ARG A 3 -40.17 -57.48 79.45
N PHE A 4 -39.48 -56.36 79.47
CA PHE A 4 -39.07 -55.70 80.72
C PHE A 4 -40.15 -54.70 81.16
N LEU A 5 -40.73 -54.94 82.33
CA LEU A 5 -41.68 -54.04 82.98
C LEU A 5 -40.90 -52.93 83.72
N PRO A 6 -41.38 -51.68 83.73
CA PRO A 6 -40.60 -50.51 84.14
C PRO A 6 -40.25 -50.42 85.64
N SER A 7 -40.69 -51.37 86.49
CA SER A 7 -40.53 -51.29 87.95
C SER A 7 -39.51 -52.26 88.57
N SER A 8 -38.72 -52.99 87.78
CA SER A 8 -37.60 -53.78 88.32
C SER A 8 -36.35 -53.65 87.45
N THR A 9 -35.26 -53.19 88.05
CA THR A 9 -33.91 -53.23 87.51
C THR A 9 -33.34 -54.64 87.68
N PRO A 10 -33.14 -55.44 86.62
CA PRO A 10 -32.31 -56.63 86.73
C PRO A 10 -30.86 -56.19 86.55
N ALA A 11 -30.13 -56.03 87.66
CA ALA A 11 -28.67 -55.96 87.61
C ALA A 11 -28.14 -57.36 87.33
N PHE A 12 -27.96 -57.70 86.05
CA PHE A 12 -27.26 -58.94 85.69
C PHE A 12 -25.77 -58.75 85.96
N GLY A 13 -25.34 -59.20 87.15
CA GLY A 13 -23.94 -59.35 87.49
C GLY A 13 -23.22 -60.25 86.48
N THR A 14 -21.98 -59.88 86.19
CA THR A 14 -21.08 -60.45 85.19
C THR A 14 -20.91 -61.97 85.32
N ALA A 15 -21.68 -62.76 84.56
CA ALA A 15 -21.31 -64.08 84.00
C ALA A 15 -22.55 -64.81 83.45
N TRP A 16 -23.03 -64.42 82.27
CA TRP A 16 -23.69 -65.40 81.40
C TRP A 16 -22.61 -65.94 80.47
N GLY A 17 -22.09 -67.13 80.77
CA GLY A 17 -21.13 -67.81 79.92
C GLY A 17 -21.76 -68.16 78.57
N ALA A 18 -21.11 -67.72 77.48
CA ALA A 18 -21.24 -68.16 76.08
C ALA A 18 -22.52 -68.92 75.67
N ALA A 19 -23.71 -68.34 75.92
CA ALA A 19 -24.98 -68.88 75.46
C ALA A 19 -25.60 -67.92 74.45
N VAL A 20 -25.79 -68.41 73.22
CA VAL A 20 -26.42 -67.72 72.09
C VAL A 20 -27.78 -67.16 72.52
N LEU A 21 -27.91 -65.83 72.60
CA LEU A 21 -29.20 -65.17 72.85
C LEU A 21 -29.92 -64.92 71.52
N GLN A 22 -31.03 -65.62 71.29
CA GLN A 22 -32.03 -65.32 70.25
C GLN A 22 -33.33 -64.84 70.91
N GLY A 23 -33.82 -63.64 70.57
CA GLY A 23 -35.16 -63.20 70.97
C GLY A 23 -35.45 -61.69 70.84
N ASP A 24 -36.74 -61.34 70.71
CA ASP A 24 -37.24 -59.96 70.77
C ASP A 24 -37.16 -59.41 72.21
N PHE A 25 -36.55 -58.24 72.38
CA PHE A 25 -36.51 -57.51 73.65
C PHE A 25 -37.46 -56.32 73.57
N ILE A 26 -38.53 -56.35 74.38
CA ILE A 26 -39.57 -55.31 74.38
C ILE A 26 -39.48 -54.51 75.66
N PHE A 27 -39.19 -53.22 75.54
CA PHE A 27 -39.17 -52.28 76.66
C PHE A 27 -40.48 -51.47 76.67
N SER A 28 -41.20 -51.47 77.80
CA SER A 28 -42.44 -50.72 77.99
C SER A 28 -42.23 -49.59 79.01
N ALA A 29 -42.58 -48.34 78.66
CA ALA A 29 -42.47 -47.19 79.57
C ALA A 29 -43.75 -46.99 80.43
N PRO A 30 -43.65 -46.40 81.64
CA PRO A 30 -44.80 -46.16 82.52
C PRO A 30 -45.62 -44.92 82.11
N PRO A 31 -46.88 -44.81 82.55
CA PRO A 31 -47.74 -43.68 82.23
C PRO A 31 -47.49 -42.44 83.12
N SER A 32 -47.47 -41.29 82.46
CA SER A 32 -47.83 -39.92 82.92
C SER A 32 -46.87 -39.10 83.80
N ASN A 33 -46.70 -37.85 83.33
CA ASN A 33 -46.69 -36.59 84.09
C ASN A 33 -45.83 -36.47 85.36
N ALA A 34 -44.55 -36.13 85.19
CA ALA A 34 -43.83 -35.33 86.20
C ALA A 34 -42.71 -34.50 85.54
N THR A 35 -42.80 -33.18 85.71
CA THR A 35 -41.73 -32.21 85.45
C THR A 35 -40.67 -32.32 86.55
N ALA A 36 -39.52 -32.96 86.29
CA ALA A 36 -38.31 -32.77 87.09
C ALA A 36 -37.04 -33.24 86.34
N ASN A 37 -36.01 -32.41 86.45
CA ASN A 37 -34.76 -32.35 85.70
C ASN A 37 -33.71 -33.37 86.18
N THR A 38 -34.06 -34.65 86.30
CA THR A 38 -33.09 -35.72 86.57
C THR A 38 -32.97 -36.61 85.35
N SER A 39 -31.80 -36.61 84.72
CA SER A 39 -31.45 -37.57 83.66
C SER A 39 -31.81 -38.98 84.14
N PRO A 40 -32.56 -39.79 83.37
CA PRO A 40 -32.69 -41.21 83.67
C PRO A 40 -31.28 -41.77 83.78
N THR A 41 -30.96 -42.37 84.92
CA THR A 41 -29.68 -43.07 85.10
C THR A 41 -29.60 -44.17 84.05
N ASP A 42 -28.55 -44.13 83.22
CA ASP A 42 -28.28 -45.12 82.18
C ASP A 42 -28.38 -46.52 82.78
N ASN A 43 -29.36 -47.32 82.36
CA ASN A 43 -29.45 -48.73 82.71
C ASN A 43 -28.79 -49.56 81.58
N PRO A 44 -27.52 -49.94 81.70
CA PRO A 44 -26.84 -50.76 80.70
C PRO A 44 -27.41 -52.19 80.69
N LEU A 45 -27.74 -52.69 79.51
CA LEU A 45 -27.95 -54.12 79.30
C LEU A 45 -26.58 -54.74 78.98
N TYR A 46 -25.97 -55.39 79.96
CA TYR A 46 -24.72 -56.11 79.75
C TYR A 46 -24.99 -57.47 79.11
N ILE A 47 -24.60 -57.64 77.85
CA ILE A 47 -24.60 -58.93 77.16
C ILE A 47 -23.15 -59.43 77.14
N GLY A 48 -22.88 -60.57 77.78
CA GLY A 48 -21.56 -61.20 77.76
C GLY A 48 -21.17 -61.69 76.35
N ASN A 49 -19.89 -62.01 76.17
CA ASN A 49 -19.30 -62.41 74.88
C ASN A 49 -20.07 -63.57 74.21
N GLY A 50 -20.56 -63.37 72.98
CA GLY A 50 -21.26 -64.40 72.19
C GLY A 50 -21.73 -63.94 70.79
N THR A 51 -22.10 -64.89 69.93
CA THR A 51 -22.72 -64.64 68.61
C THR A 51 -24.24 -64.62 68.72
N ALA A 52 -24.88 -63.55 68.23
CA ALA A 52 -26.34 -63.43 68.17
C ALA A 52 -26.80 -63.27 66.71
N THR A 53 -27.72 -64.13 66.25
CA THR A 53 -28.19 -64.11 64.85
C THR A 53 -29.18 -62.98 64.55
N SER A 54 -29.99 -62.56 65.53
CA SER A 54 -30.91 -61.42 65.41
C SER A 54 -31.21 -60.82 66.79
N VAL A 55 -31.08 -59.51 66.94
CA VAL A 55 -31.51 -58.78 68.14
C VAL A 55 -32.52 -57.70 67.71
N ASN A 56 -33.78 -57.86 68.12
CA ASN A 56 -34.82 -56.86 67.89
C ASN A 56 -35.11 -56.11 69.18
N VAL A 57 -34.86 -54.80 69.19
CA VAL A 57 -35.27 -53.91 70.28
C VAL A 57 -36.54 -53.20 69.85
N ARG A 58 -37.69 -53.60 70.41
CA ARG A 58 -38.99 -52.97 70.11
C ARG A 58 -39.50 -52.18 71.31
N TYR A 59 -40.07 -51.00 71.04
CA TYR A 59 -40.78 -50.20 72.02
C TYR A 59 -42.29 -50.26 71.73
N GLN A 60 -43.10 -50.79 72.66
CA GLN A 60 -44.56 -50.70 72.57
C GLN A 60 -45.03 -49.55 73.46
N SER A 61 -45.53 -48.46 72.88
CA SER A 61 -46.37 -47.52 73.62
C SER A 61 -47.76 -48.14 73.77
N ALA A 62 -48.37 -48.06 74.96
CA ALA A 62 -49.62 -48.76 75.23
C ALA A 62 -50.86 -48.12 74.57
N PHE A 63 -50.75 -46.95 73.95
CA PHE A 63 -51.87 -46.27 73.28
C PHE A 63 -51.33 -45.44 72.10
N GLY A 64 -51.84 -45.68 70.89
CA GLY A 64 -51.30 -45.17 69.61
C GLY A 64 -51.35 -43.65 69.41
N VAL A 65 -50.49 -42.92 70.11
CA VAL A 65 -50.23 -41.49 69.91
C VAL A 65 -48.72 -41.28 69.83
N ASP A 66 -48.26 -40.63 68.75
CA ASP A 66 -46.86 -40.24 68.54
C ASP A 66 -46.41 -39.21 69.58
N VAL A 67 -45.31 -39.50 70.29
CA VAL A 67 -44.65 -38.57 71.22
C VAL A 67 -43.42 -37.96 70.53
N PRO A 68 -43.18 -36.62 70.61
CA PRO A 68 -42.11 -35.93 69.87
C PRO A 68 -40.68 -36.50 70.07
N GLN A 69 -39.97 -36.63 68.96
CA GLN A 69 -38.71 -37.38 68.74
C GLN A 69 -37.41 -36.75 69.25
N ASN A 70 -37.34 -36.17 70.46
CA ASN A 70 -36.05 -35.56 70.86
C ASN A 70 -35.67 -35.67 72.34
N ARG A 71 -35.71 -36.89 72.90
CA ARG A 71 -35.12 -37.17 74.22
C ARG A 71 -34.32 -38.47 74.20
N SER A 72 -33.06 -38.30 74.58
CA SER A 72 -31.89 -39.19 74.53
C SER A 72 -31.98 -40.44 75.40
N GLY A 73 -31.36 -41.52 74.88
CA GLY A 73 -30.60 -42.50 75.68
C GLY A 73 -31.35 -43.78 76.06
N PHE A 74 -31.14 -44.87 75.31
CA PHE A 74 -31.27 -46.23 75.86
C PHE A 74 -30.32 -47.21 75.14
N GLY A 75 -29.43 -47.86 75.90
CA GLY A 75 -28.61 -49.00 75.49
C GLY A 75 -27.10 -48.72 75.43
N ARG A 76 -26.35 -49.09 76.48
CA ARG A 76 -24.89 -49.24 76.48
C ARG A 76 -24.57 -50.72 76.30
N PHE A 77 -24.00 -51.08 75.15
CA PHE A 77 -23.43 -52.40 74.89
C PHE A 77 -21.92 -52.34 75.14
N GLU A 78 -21.42 -53.13 76.08
CA GLU A 78 -19.99 -53.32 76.30
C GLU A 78 -19.64 -54.78 76.07
N SER A 79 -18.80 -55.08 75.08
CA SER A 79 -18.25 -56.43 74.90
C SER A 79 -16.86 -56.38 74.27
N SER A 80 -16.03 -57.38 74.56
CA SER A 80 -14.69 -57.51 73.98
C SER A 80 -14.68 -58.23 72.62
N ALA A 81 -15.73 -58.98 72.27
CA ALA A 81 -15.93 -59.55 70.93
C ALA A 81 -17.38 -60.03 70.73
N ASN A 82 -18.19 -59.30 69.96
CA ASN A 82 -19.55 -59.70 69.56
C ASN A 82 -19.74 -59.58 68.04
N SER A 83 -20.32 -60.61 67.41
CA SER A 83 -20.80 -60.57 66.02
C SER A 83 -22.34 -60.58 66.01
N ILE A 84 -22.98 -59.46 65.66
CA ILE A 84 -24.44 -59.36 65.54
C ILE A 84 -24.83 -59.53 64.06
N ALA A 85 -25.63 -60.54 63.71
CA ALA A 85 -25.97 -60.78 62.31
C ALA A 85 -27.19 -60.00 61.79
N ASN A 86 -28.14 -59.52 62.60
CA ASN A 86 -29.19 -58.59 62.16
C ASN A 86 -29.65 -57.69 63.32
N LEU A 87 -29.87 -56.39 63.06
CA LEU A 87 -30.25 -55.39 64.07
C LEU A 87 -31.39 -54.49 63.59
N THR A 88 -32.52 -54.48 64.31
CA THR A 88 -33.67 -53.61 64.01
C THR A 88 -33.86 -52.57 65.13
N ILE A 89 -33.97 -51.28 64.77
CA ILE A 89 -34.16 -50.16 65.71
C ILE A 89 -35.42 -49.34 65.31
N ASP A 90 -36.29 -49.06 66.28
CA ASP A 90 -37.49 -48.23 66.09
C ASP A 90 -37.17 -46.76 65.77
N THR A 91 -38.14 -46.09 65.12
CA THR A 91 -38.10 -44.70 64.66
C THR A 91 -37.71 -43.71 65.78
N GLY A 92 -36.70 -42.87 65.54
CA GLY A 92 -36.37 -41.71 66.41
C GLY A 92 -35.46 -42.00 67.61
N LYS A 93 -34.66 -43.08 67.59
CA LYS A 93 -33.75 -43.46 68.70
C LYS A 93 -32.29 -43.63 68.25
N VAL A 94 -31.35 -43.39 69.17
CA VAL A 94 -29.90 -43.49 68.94
C VAL A 94 -29.36 -44.69 69.70
N LEU A 95 -28.66 -45.59 69.01
CA LEU A 95 -27.92 -46.69 69.62
C LEU A 95 -26.43 -46.30 69.74
N ARG A 96 -25.86 -46.42 70.94
CA ARG A 96 -24.44 -46.12 71.20
C ARG A 96 -23.65 -47.41 71.39
N PHE A 97 -22.62 -47.62 70.58
CA PHE A 97 -21.70 -48.75 70.71
C PHE A 97 -20.42 -48.30 71.41
N TRP A 98 -20.02 -49.04 72.46
CA TRP A 98 -18.74 -48.90 73.15
C TRP A 98 -17.99 -50.24 73.08
N SER A 99 -16.87 -50.28 72.36
CA SER A 99 -16.01 -51.48 72.31
C SER A 99 -14.82 -51.28 73.24
N GLN A 100 -14.50 -52.30 74.07
CA GLN A 100 -13.28 -52.33 74.89
C GLN A 100 -12.26 -53.39 74.41
N GLY A 101 -12.41 -53.95 73.20
CA GLY A 101 -11.48 -54.98 72.67
C GLY A 101 -11.61 -55.30 71.18
N THR A 102 -10.68 -56.13 70.67
CA THR A 102 -10.61 -56.60 69.27
C THR A 102 -11.71 -57.60 68.93
N GLY A 103 -12.48 -57.35 67.85
CA GLY A 103 -13.37 -58.36 67.26
C GLY A 103 -14.88 -58.12 67.37
N SER A 104 -15.33 -56.92 67.72
CA SER A 104 -16.77 -56.57 67.68
C SER A 104 -17.19 -56.13 66.27
N ALA A 105 -18.12 -56.85 65.65
CA ALA A 105 -18.63 -56.60 64.30
C ALA A 105 -20.17 -56.71 64.23
N ILE A 106 -20.80 -55.93 63.37
CA ILE A 106 -22.20 -56.18 62.96
C ILE A 106 -22.11 -56.74 61.54
N ASN A 107 -22.51 -58.00 61.37
CA ASN A 107 -22.24 -58.83 60.19
C ASN A 107 -23.49 -59.14 59.33
N GLY A 108 -24.62 -58.49 59.56
CA GLY A 108 -25.75 -58.52 58.60
C GLY A 108 -26.77 -57.40 58.80
N ASP A 109 -28.01 -57.58 58.34
CA ASP A 109 -28.91 -56.49 57.94
C ASP A 109 -29.28 -55.56 59.11
N VAL A 110 -29.14 -54.24 58.89
CA VAL A 110 -29.61 -53.20 59.80
C VAL A 110 -30.89 -52.58 59.22
N THR A 111 -32.05 -53.06 59.65
CA THR A 111 -33.33 -52.59 59.13
C THR A 111 -33.84 -51.40 59.98
N LYS A 112 -33.91 -50.22 59.39
CA LYS A 112 -34.30 -48.96 60.06
C LYS A 112 -35.76 -48.58 59.77
N LEU A 113 -36.58 -48.38 60.81
CA LEU A 113 -37.97 -47.89 60.67
C LEU A 113 -38.13 -46.37 60.88
N GLY A 114 -37.04 -45.58 60.82
CA GLY A 114 -37.05 -44.11 60.68
C GLY A 114 -35.88 -43.36 61.36
N LEU A 115 -35.96 -42.03 61.51
CA LEU A 115 -34.87 -41.02 61.59
C LEU A 115 -33.80 -41.05 62.73
N GLY A 116 -33.47 -42.19 63.35
CA GLY A 116 -32.38 -42.32 64.34
C GLY A 116 -30.98 -42.66 63.77
N GLY A 117 -29.89 -42.44 64.54
CA GLY A 117 -28.49 -42.71 64.13
C GLY A 117 -27.70 -43.65 65.08
N ILE A 118 -26.55 -44.15 64.65
CA ILE A 118 -25.62 -44.97 65.45
C ILE A 118 -24.39 -44.13 65.84
N VAL A 119 -23.96 -44.15 67.11
CA VAL A 119 -22.78 -43.39 67.61
C VAL A 119 -21.75 -44.34 68.21
N PHE A 120 -20.48 -44.23 67.80
CA PHE A 120 -19.34 -44.91 68.41
C PHE A 120 -18.59 -43.92 69.34
N GLY A 121 -18.18 -44.33 70.53
CA GLY A 121 -17.39 -43.50 71.45
C GLY A 121 -16.21 -44.24 72.06
N ALA A 122 -15.12 -43.53 72.38
CA ALA A 122 -13.96 -44.03 73.13
C ALA A 122 -13.84 -43.33 74.50
N THR A 123 -13.24 -44.00 75.49
CA THR A 123 -13.04 -43.45 76.85
C THR A 123 -11.75 -42.64 76.99
N SER A 124 -11.79 -41.57 77.78
CA SER A 124 -10.72 -40.60 78.03
C SER A 124 -9.62 -41.04 79.02
N SER A 125 -9.39 -42.34 79.22
CA SER A 125 -8.35 -42.83 80.15
C SER A 125 -7.31 -43.66 79.41
N GLY A 126 -6.10 -43.11 79.27
CA GLY A 126 -5.01 -43.60 78.44
C GLY A 126 -4.61 -45.05 78.68
N THR A 127 -4.84 -45.89 77.68
CA THR A 127 -3.94 -46.92 77.12
C THR A 127 -4.67 -47.57 75.93
N PRO A 128 -4.26 -47.37 74.66
CA PRO A 128 -4.99 -47.92 73.53
C PRO A 128 -4.71 -49.42 73.37
N ALA A 129 -5.73 -50.25 73.56
CA ALA A 129 -5.77 -51.60 73.00
C ALA A 129 -6.32 -51.50 71.57
N GLY A 130 -5.55 -51.94 70.58
CA GLY A 130 -5.83 -51.75 69.15
C GLY A 130 -7.01 -52.57 68.60
N GLY A 131 -8.24 -52.06 68.77
CA GLY A 131 -9.45 -52.69 68.22
C GLY A 131 -9.94 -52.03 66.92
N SER A 132 -10.00 -52.77 65.81
CA SER A 132 -10.75 -52.42 64.60
C SER A 132 -12.20 -52.91 64.70
N GLY A 133 -13.17 -52.07 64.30
CA GLY A 133 -14.59 -52.45 64.20
C GLY A 133 -15.10 -52.33 62.75
N THR A 134 -15.84 -53.35 62.28
CA THR A 134 -16.44 -53.39 60.93
C THR A 134 -17.96 -53.30 61.04
N LEU A 135 -18.57 -52.34 60.34
CA LEU A 135 -20.03 -52.20 60.21
C LEU A 135 -20.45 -52.64 58.81
N ASN A 136 -21.16 -53.77 58.66
CA ASN A 136 -21.74 -54.22 57.39
C ASN A 136 -23.21 -53.77 57.27
N VAL A 137 -23.54 -52.94 56.27
CA VAL A 137 -24.92 -52.49 55.97
C VAL A 137 -25.41 -53.17 54.69
N ARG A 138 -26.33 -54.14 54.80
CA ARG A 138 -26.83 -54.92 53.66
C ARG A 138 -28.11 -54.36 52.99
N VAL A 139 -29.06 -53.77 53.73
CA VAL A 139 -30.29 -53.15 53.16
C VAL A 139 -30.77 -51.98 54.05
N GLY A 140 -31.02 -50.79 53.46
CA GLY A 140 -31.56 -49.60 54.16
C GLY A 140 -30.62 -48.36 54.18
N THR A 141 -31.14 -47.21 54.63
CA THR A 141 -30.35 -45.95 54.72
C THR A 141 -29.78 -45.72 56.12
N VAL A 142 -28.45 -45.75 56.26
CA VAL A 142 -27.77 -45.36 57.50
C VAL A 142 -27.37 -43.89 57.39
N GLN A 143 -27.85 -43.08 58.34
CA GLN A 143 -27.64 -41.63 58.38
C GLN A 143 -26.84 -41.29 59.64
N PHE A 144 -25.64 -40.75 59.48
CA PHE A 144 -24.81 -40.31 60.60
C PHE A 144 -25.16 -38.86 60.95
N GLY A 145 -25.72 -38.65 62.15
CA GLY A 145 -25.95 -37.32 62.70
C GLY A 145 -24.70 -36.85 63.46
N GLY A 146 -23.78 -36.20 62.76
CA GLY A 146 -22.58 -35.55 63.33
C GLY A 146 -21.51 -36.51 63.87
N LEU A 147 -20.34 -36.53 63.26
CA LEU A 147 -19.13 -37.12 63.85
C LEU A 147 -18.44 -36.03 64.68
N ASN A 148 -18.58 -36.06 66.00
CA ASN A 148 -17.91 -35.11 66.89
C ASN A 148 -16.71 -35.80 67.55
N VAL A 149 -15.54 -35.77 66.90
CA VAL A 149 -14.28 -36.19 67.53
C VAL A 149 -13.76 -35.00 68.34
N THR A 150 -14.09 -34.97 69.63
CA THR A 150 -13.60 -33.92 70.55
C THR A 150 -12.52 -34.53 71.45
N GLY A 151 -11.28 -34.45 70.98
CA GLY A 151 -10.07 -34.79 71.72
C GLY A 151 -8.91 -34.00 71.12
N ASN A 152 -8.16 -33.30 71.97
CA ASN A 152 -6.95 -32.59 71.58
C ASN A 152 -5.76 -33.48 71.95
N ASP A 153 -5.39 -34.39 71.06
CA ASP A 153 -4.41 -35.44 71.30
C ASP A 153 -3.42 -35.39 70.13
N GLY A 154 -2.21 -34.90 70.37
CA GLY A 154 -1.23 -34.66 69.31
C GLY A 154 -0.77 -35.94 68.59
N ASN A 155 -0.74 -35.90 67.26
CA ASN A 155 0.08 -36.73 66.34
C ASN A 155 0.47 -38.16 66.79
N ASP A 156 -0.49 -38.99 67.21
CA ASP A 156 -0.26 -40.43 67.43
C ASP A 156 -0.80 -41.26 66.25
N PRO A 157 0.08 -41.84 65.38
CA PRO A 157 -0.32 -42.65 64.22
C PRO A 157 -0.85 -44.06 64.57
N SER A 158 -1.04 -44.39 65.87
CA SER A 158 -1.45 -45.73 66.31
C SER A 158 -2.96 -45.94 66.51
N MET A 159 -3.83 -44.97 66.18
CA MET A 159 -5.29 -45.19 66.23
C MET A 159 -5.77 -46.09 65.07
N PRO A 160 -6.54 -47.17 65.34
CA PRO A 160 -7.04 -48.07 64.29
C PRO A 160 -8.16 -47.43 63.45
N GLY A 161 -8.17 -47.71 62.15
CA GLY A 161 -9.20 -47.26 61.21
C GLY A 161 -10.58 -47.86 61.49
N VAL A 162 -11.63 -47.07 61.26
CA VAL A 162 -13.03 -47.55 61.22
C VAL A 162 -13.33 -47.99 59.79
N THR A 163 -13.66 -49.27 59.58
CA THR A 163 -14.04 -49.79 58.25
C THR A 163 -15.57 -49.86 58.15
N LEU A 164 -16.16 -49.10 57.22
CA LEU A 164 -17.57 -49.13 56.90
C LEU A 164 -17.77 -49.94 55.61
N LYS A 165 -18.57 -51.01 55.65
CA LYS A 165 -18.86 -51.87 54.50
C LYS A 165 -20.35 -51.76 54.13
N VAL A 166 -20.66 -51.43 52.89
CA VAL A 166 -22.03 -51.39 52.36
C VAL A 166 -22.17 -52.52 51.34
N GLN A 167 -23.17 -53.39 51.50
CA GLN A 167 -23.45 -54.50 50.58
C GLN A 167 -24.78 -54.25 49.83
N GLY A 168 -24.91 -54.87 48.65
CA GLY A 168 -25.91 -54.57 47.62
C GLY A 168 -27.32 -54.23 48.10
N GLY A 169 -27.70 -52.94 48.01
CA GLY A 169 -29.01 -52.41 48.35
C GLY A 169 -29.04 -51.36 49.49
N GLY A 170 -27.93 -51.15 50.20
CA GLY A 170 -27.81 -50.10 51.24
C GLY A 170 -27.44 -48.71 50.70
N THR A 171 -27.92 -47.63 51.35
CA THR A 171 -27.49 -46.24 51.09
C THR A 171 -26.80 -45.66 52.33
N LEU A 172 -25.60 -45.11 52.21
CA LEU A 172 -24.92 -44.36 53.28
C LEU A 172 -25.09 -42.86 53.03
N GLN A 173 -25.61 -42.09 53.99
CA GLN A 173 -25.86 -40.67 53.81
C GLN A 173 -25.33 -39.85 55.01
N PHE A 174 -24.31 -39.02 54.77
CA PHE A 174 -23.86 -38.01 55.74
C PHE A 174 -24.67 -36.73 55.51
N ALA A 175 -25.45 -36.29 56.51
CA ALA A 175 -26.26 -35.07 56.40
C ALA A 175 -25.97 -34.13 57.58
N ASN A 176 -25.77 -32.85 57.29
CA ASN A 176 -25.47 -31.77 58.25
C ASN A 176 -24.19 -31.99 59.08
N LEU A 177 -23.02 -31.95 58.45
CA LEU A 177 -21.76 -31.71 59.17
C LEU A 177 -21.62 -30.20 59.46
N ALA A 178 -22.05 -29.78 60.65
CA ALA A 178 -21.68 -28.48 61.20
C ALA A 178 -20.62 -28.70 62.29
N GLY A 179 -19.35 -28.48 61.96
CA GLY A 179 -18.23 -28.59 62.90
C GLY A 179 -16.87 -28.67 62.19
N THR A 180 -15.85 -28.06 62.78
CA THR A 180 -14.46 -28.06 62.30
C THR A 180 -13.87 -29.46 62.42
N LEU A 181 -13.65 -30.16 61.30
CA LEU A 181 -12.86 -31.38 61.27
C LEU A 181 -11.37 -30.98 61.30
N ARG A 182 -10.71 -31.05 62.46
CA ARG A 182 -9.25 -30.91 62.52
C ARG A 182 -8.61 -32.18 61.95
N ALA A 183 -7.57 -32.00 61.13
CA ALA A 183 -6.90 -33.05 60.39
C ALA A 183 -6.56 -34.26 61.28
N HIS A 184 -7.00 -35.44 60.84
CA HIS A 184 -6.64 -36.73 61.41
C HIS A 184 -5.84 -37.50 60.35
N THR A 185 -4.71 -38.09 60.74
CA THR A 185 -3.73 -38.74 59.85
C THR A 185 -4.04 -40.21 59.54
N ALA A 186 -5.12 -40.78 60.08
CA ALA A 186 -5.54 -42.15 59.74
C ALA A 186 -6.58 -42.14 58.59
N PRO A 187 -6.42 -42.97 57.54
CA PRO A 187 -7.36 -43.00 56.40
C PRO A 187 -8.74 -43.54 56.80
N LEU A 188 -9.79 -42.90 56.30
CA LEU A 188 -11.15 -43.48 56.31
C LEU A 188 -11.28 -44.42 55.11
N PHE A 189 -11.26 -45.74 55.34
CA PHE A 189 -11.45 -46.76 54.30
C PHE A 189 -12.95 -47.09 54.13
N ILE A 190 -13.48 -46.87 52.93
CA ILE A 190 -14.78 -47.40 52.48
C ILE A 190 -14.47 -48.47 51.42
N ASP A 191 -14.58 -49.74 51.80
CA ASP A 191 -14.41 -50.88 50.87
C ASP A 191 -15.77 -51.28 50.29
N ASP A 192 -15.87 -51.30 48.96
CA ASP A 192 -16.97 -51.90 48.20
C ASP A 192 -16.51 -53.22 47.57
N GLU A 193 -16.88 -54.35 48.18
CA GLU A 193 -16.84 -55.65 47.51
C GLU A 193 -18.28 -56.08 47.21
N SER A 194 -18.65 -55.97 45.94
CA SER A 194 -19.76 -56.60 45.22
C SER A 194 -21.11 -55.83 45.10
N VAL A 195 -21.28 -55.29 43.89
CA VAL A 195 -22.52 -55.06 43.11
C VAL A 195 -23.55 -54.04 43.67
N GLY A 196 -23.39 -52.77 43.27
CA GLY A 196 -24.52 -51.95 42.80
C GLY A 196 -25.19 -50.95 43.76
N GLY A 197 -24.55 -50.52 44.86
CA GLY A 197 -25.06 -49.45 45.74
C GLY A 197 -24.30 -48.13 45.60
N ALA A 198 -25.00 -46.99 45.48
CA ALA A 198 -24.36 -45.67 45.33
C ALA A 198 -24.03 -45.01 46.68
N ALA A 199 -22.73 -44.85 47.00
CA ALA A 199 -22.29 -43.91 48.02
C ALA A 199 -22.30 -42.48 47.44
N ARG A 200 -23.11 -41.58 47.99
CA ARG A 200 -23.17 -40.17 47.58
C ARG A 200 -22.50 -39.30 48.65
N ILE A 201 -21.35 -38.70 48.33
CA ILE A 201 -20.81 -37.56 49.08
C ILE A 201 -21.35 -36.31 48.39
N ALA A 202 -22.36 -35.68 48.97
CA ALA A 202 -22.95 -34.45 48.45
C ALA A 202 -22.53 -33.26 49.32
N GLY A 203 -21.84 -32.29 48.71
CA GLY A 203 -21.66 -30.94 49.23
C GLY A 203 -20.81 -30.85 50.50
N ILE A 204 -19.49 -30.77 50.35
CA ILE A 204 -18.62 -30.25 51.41
C ILE A 204 -18.22 -28.83 51.01
N SER A 205 -18.78 -27.83 51.69
CA SER A 205 -18.15 -26.51 51.75
C SER A 205 -17.14 -26.57 52.90
N HIS A 206 -15.84 -26.58 52.59
CA HIS A 206 -14.80 -26.57 53.62
C HIS A 206 -13.92 -25.33 53.50
N SER A 207 -13.33 -24.93 54.63
CA SER A 207 -12.17 -24.03 54.69
C SER A 207 -11.08 -24.80 55.43
N GLY A 208 -9.96 -25.08 54.76
CA GLY A 208 -8.84 -25.86 55.32
C GLY A 208 -8.17 -26.80 54.30
N ASN A 209 -6.91 -27.19 54.58
CA ASN A 209 -6.08 -28.06 53.73
C ASN A 209 -6.69 -29.46 53.55
N LEU A 210 -6.87 -29.88 52.29
CA LEU A 210 -7.10 -31.27 51.92
C LEU A 210 -5.75 -31.84 51.43
N VAL A 211 -4.97 -32.45 52.33
CA VAL A 211 -3.71 -33.10 51.94
C VAL A 211 -4.04 -34.53 51.49
N TRP A 212 -3.82 -34.83 50.21
CA TRP A 212 -4.07 -36.15 49.65
C TRP A 212 -2.74 -36.89 49.42
N ASN A 213 -2.43 -37.85 50.28
CA ASN A 213 -1.25 -38.72 50.13
C ASN A 213 -1.71 -40.07 49.55
N GLY A 214 -1.89 -40.13 48.23
CA GLY A 214 -2.38 -41.30 47.47
C GLY A 214 -3.19 -40.93 46.22
N GLN A 215 -3.65 -41.92 45.45
CA GLN A 215 -4.41 -41.72 44.20
C GLN A 215 -5.73 -40.93 44.43
N LEU A 216 -5.94 -39.86 43.66
CA LEU A 216 -7.13 -39.00 43.64
C LEU A 216 -8.31 -39.71 42.97
N ASN A 217 -9.31 -40.11 43.76
CA ASN A 217 -10.54 -40.75 43.30
C ASN A 217 -11.71 -39.75 43.35
N ILE A 218 -12.22 -39.28 42.21
CA ILE A 218 -13.49 -38.54 42.10
C ILE A 218 -14.45 -39.43 41.29
N PHE A 219 -15.43 -40.07 41.93
CA PHE A 219 -16.36 -41.00 41.25
C PHE A 219 -17.79 -40.47 41.11
N GLY A 220 -18.22 -40.40 39.85
CA GLY A 220 -19.33 -41.20 39.32
C GLY A 220 -19.39 -41.05 37.79
N GLY A 221 -19.32 -42.07 36.91
CA GLY A 221 -18.91 -43.49 36.93
C GLY A 221 -18.68 -43.89 35.44
N VAL A 222 -17.67 -44.69 35.02
CA VAL A 222 -17.50 -46.17 35.06
C VAL A 222 -15.98 -46.56 35.02
N ALA A 223 -15.65 -47.75 35.54
CA ALA A 223 -14.38 -48.51 35.75
C ALA A 223 -13.31 -48.56 34.61
N GLY A 224 -12.07 -49.06 34.74
CA GLY A 224 -11.36 -50.00 35.66
C GLY A 224 -9.81 -49.86 35.52
N LEU A 225 -9.05 -50.28 36.55
CA LEU A 225 -7.63 -50.72 36.60
C LEU A 225 -6.43 -49.74 36.45
N GLU A 226 -5.35 -50.13 37.13
CA GLU A 226 -4.10 -49.42 37.47
C GLU A 226 -3.21 -49.10 36.27
N GLY A 227 -2.48 -47.96 36.37
CA GLY A 227 -1.38 -47.58 35.46
C GLY A 227 -1.67 -46.40 34.52
N SER A 228 -2.91 -45.93 34.40
CA SER A 228 -3.25 -44.83 33.49
C SER A 228 -4.36 -43.92 34.02
N ALA A 229 -4.28 -42.64 33.66
CA ALA A 229 -5.33 -41.63 33.47
C ALA A 229 -6.73 -41.97 34.00
N ARG A 230 -7.29 -41.13 34.88
CA ARG A 230 -8.74 -41.13 35.15
C ARG A 230 -9.36 -39.74 35.18
N PRO A 231 -10.59 -39.57 34.62
CA PRO A 231 -11.08 -38.27 34.19
C PRO A 231 -11.95 -37.56 35.22
N VAL A 232 -12.07 -36.24 35.06
CA VAL A 232 -13.25 -35.51 35.51
C VAL A 232 -14.43 -35.90 34.61
N GLY A 233 -15.39 -36.67 35.11
CA GLY A 233 -16.42 -37.32 34.29
C GLY A 233 -17.49 -36.38 33.71
N VAL A 234 -18.08 -36.79 32.59
CA VAL A 234 -19.15 -36.08 31.83
C VAL A 234 -20.26 -35.54 32.76
N GLY A 235 -20.52 -34.23 32.71
CA GLY A 235 -21.58 -33.58 33.49
C GLY A 235 -21.21 -33.18 34.93
N SER A 236 -19.94 -33.32 35.31
CA SER A 236 -19.43 -32.84 36.60
C SER A 236 -18.72 -31.49 36.49
N SER A 237 -18.80 -30.66 37.54
CA SER A 237 -18.02 -29.42 37.69
C SER A 237 -17.16 -29.51 38.95
N PHE A 238 -15.87 -29.23 38.81
CA PHE A 238 -14.91 -29.21 39.90
C PHE A 238 -14.29 -27.83 40.02
N ASN A 239 -14.56 -27.13 41.12
CA ASN A 239 -14.10 -25.77 41.37
C ASN A 239 -13.19 -25.74 42.59
N VAL A 240 -11.92 -25.39 42.40
CA VAL A 240 -11.00 -25.15 43.51
C VAL A 240 -11.17 -23.71 44.00
N GLY A 241 -12.19 -23.47 44.81
CA GLY A 241 -12.48 -22.15 45.37
C GLY A 241 -11.41 -21.63 46.34
N GLY A 242 -11.41 -20.32 46.60
CA GLY A 242 -10.46 -19.66 47.52
C GLY A 242 -10.46 -20.28 48.92
N GLY A 243 -9.29 -20.72 49.38
CA GLY A 243 -9.09 -21.37 50.69
C GLY A 243 -9.03 -22.90 50.68
N ASN A 244 -9.16 -23.54 49.51
CA ASN A 244 -8.98 -24.98 49.33
C ASN A 244 -7.57 -25.29 48.81
N THR A 245 -6.97 -26.37 49.31
CA THR A 245 -5.64 -26.86 48.88
C THR A 245 -5.80 -28.21 48.21
N VAL A 246 -5.29 -28.36 47.00
CA VAL A 246 -5.23 -29.62 46.24
C VAL A 246 -3.76 -29.90 45.93
N SER A 247 -3.14 -30.84 46.66
CA SER A 247 -1.76 -31.25 46.41
C SER A 247 -1.71 -32.38 45.38
N VAL A 248 -0.86 -32.24 44.36
CA VAL A 248 -0.54 -33.26 43.36
C VAL A 248 0.94 -33.62 43.47
N THR A 249 1.27 -34.90 43.28
CA THR A 249 2.66 -35.31 43.14
C THR A 249 3.24 -34.77 41.82
N PRO A 250 4.50 -34.30 41.80
CA PRO A 250 5.18 -33.91 40.57
C PRO A 250 5.05 -34.97 39.47
N GLY A 251 4.69 -34.56 38.25
CA GLY A 251 4.52 -35.45 37.10
C GLY A 251 3.17 -36.17 37.02
N ALA A 252 2.14 -35.72 37.75
CA ALA A 252 0.79 -36.22 37.61
C ALA A 252 0.09 -35.62 36.37
N ASP A 253 -0.64 -36.46 35.63
CA ASP A 253 -1.48 -36.05 34.49
C ASP A 253 -2.96 -35.90 34.88
N LEU A 254 -3.59 -34.83 34.40
CA LEU A 254 -5.02 -34.55 34.51
C LEU A 254 -5.75 -34.86 33.20
N VAL A 255 -6.88 -35.56 33.28
CA VAL A 255 -7.83 -35.75 32.17
C VAL A 255 -9.17 -35.10 32.50
N ILE A 256 -9.72 -34.32 31.57
CA ILE A 256 -11.01 -33.63 31.67
C ILE A 256 -11.89 -34.13 30.52
N ASP A 257 -12.89 -34.96 30.81
CA ASP A 257 -13.75 -35.53 29.76
C ASP A 257 -14.64 -34.46 29.12
N ALA A 258 -15.11 -34.77 27.91
CA ALA A 258 -16.12 -33.98 27.22
C ALA A 258 -17.34 -33.67 28.12
N GLY A 259 -17.71 -32.39 28.21
CA GLY A 259 -18.82 -31.93 29.04
C GLY A 259 -18.52 -31.81 30.54
N ALA A 260 -17.29 -32.08 30.99
CA ALA A 260 -16.83 -31.72 32.32
C ALA A 260 -16.26 -30.29 32.36
N THR A 261 -16.27 -29.65 33.52
CA THR A 261 -15.60 -28.36 33.74
C THR A 261 -14.70 -28.41 34.97
N PHE A 262 -13.42 -28.10 34.79
CA PHE A 262 -12.46 -27.90 35.87
C PHE A 262 -12.13 -26.41 35.98
N SER A 263 -12.30 -25.81 37.16
CA SER A 263 -11.90 -24.42 37.41
C SER A 263 -10.77 -24.35 38.44
N ALA A 264 -9.60 -23.88 37.98
CA ALA A 264 -8.45 -23.50 38.80
C ALA A 264 -8.56 -22.01 39.16
N GLY A 265 -8.51 -21.68 40.44
CA GLY A 265 -8.66 -20.31 40.92
C GLY A 265 -8.38 -20.14 42.41
N GLY A 266 -7.81 -21.16 43.04
CA GLY A 266 -7.45 -21.14 44.45
C GLY A 266 -5.96 -20.83 44.58
N ALA A 267 -5.56 -20.18 45.67
CA ALA A 267 -4.14 -19.91 45.96
C ALA A 267 -3.29 -21.20 46.13
N ASN A 268 -3.95 -22.36 46.34
CA ASN A 268 -3.31 -23.65 46.58
C ASN A 268 -3.89 -24.77 45.69
N ASP A 269 -4.29 -24.44 44.47
CA ASP A 269 -4.71 -25.45 43.48
C ASP A 269 -3.48 -26.18 42.88
N PRO A 270 -3.67 -27.29 42.14
CA PRO A 270 -2.56 -28.16 41.74
C PRO A 270 -1.65 -27.51 40.69
N PHE A 271 -2.10 -26.42 40.08
CA PHE A 271 -1.33 -25.60 39.17
C PHE A 271 -0.70 -24.48 40.02
N THR A 272 0.48 -24.76 40.59
CA THR A 272 1.11 -23.93 41.63
C THR A 272 1.21 -22.44 41.23
N ASP A 273 1.11 -21.54 42.22
CA ASP A 273 1.26 -20.08 42.10
C ASP A 273 2.67 -19.61 42.55
N ASP A 274 3.64 -20.51 42.69
CA ASP A 274 4.96 -20.18 43.29
C ASP A 274 6.15 -20.99 42.73
N THR A 275 7.30 -20.32 42.84
CA THR A 275 8.70 -20.45 42.36
C THR A 275 9.42 -21.80 42.28
N ASP A 276 8.79 -22.96 42.46
CA ASP A 276 9.47 -24.26 42.32
C ASP A 276 9.18 -24.92 40.95
N PRO A 277 10.09 -24.81 39.95
CA PRO A 277 9.95 -25.42 38.63
C PRO A 277 10.10 -26.95 38.64
N SER A 278 9.92 -27.63 39.78
CA SER A 278 9.93 -29.09 39.87
C SER A 278 8.55 -29.72 40.10
N ILE A 279 7.50 -28.93 40.34
CA ILE A 279 6.12 -29.41 40.51
C ILE A 279 5.30 -29.00 39.29
N HIS A 280 5.24 -29.88 38.28
CA HIS A 280 4.43 -29.65 37.08
C HIS A 280 3.26 -30.64 37.00
N VAL A 281 2.12 -30.14 36.53
CA VAL A 281 0.94 -30.94 36.18
C VAL A 281 0.80 -30.93 34.67
N GLY A 282 0.79 -32.11 34.07
CA GLY A 282 0.38 -32.29 32.69
C GLY A 282 -1.15 -32.36 32.61
N VAL A 283 -1.74 -31.84 31.55
CA VAL A 283 -3.13 -32.13 31.19
C VAL A 283 -3.09 -32.98 29.93
N SER A 284 -3.14 -34.29 30.10
CA SER A 284 -2.93 -35.26 29.02
C SER A 284 -4.12 -35.39 28.07
N ASP A 285 -5.32 -34.97 28.49
CA ASP A 285 -6.51 -34.81 27.62
C ASP A 285 -7.56 -33.89 28.27
N ASN A 286 -7.73 -32.69 27.73
CA ASN A 286 -8.84 -31.78 27.97
C ASN A 286 -9.84 -31.89 26.83
N SER A 287 -10.75 -32.85 26.91
CA SER A 287 -11.92 -32.94 26.02
C SER A 287 -13.10 -32.09 26.52
N GLY A 288 -13.08 -31.65 27.78
CA GLY A 288 -14.07 -30.79 28.45
C GLY A 288 -13.72 -29.30 28.45
N ALA A 289 -13.84 -28.64 29.60
CA ALA A 289 -13.48 -27.23 29.79
C ALA A 289 -12.53 -27.04 30.99
N LEU A 290 -11.34 -26.50 30.73
CA LEU A 290 -10.39 -26.05 31.75
C LEU A 290 -10.50 -24.53 31.90
N SER A 291 -10.80 -24.03 33.10
CA SER A 291 -10.93 -22.60 33.37
C SER A 291 -9.92 -22.14 34.41
N ILE A 292 -9.05 -21.21 34.04
CA ILE A 292 -8.12 -20.51 34.93
C ILE A 292 -8.76 -19.18 35.31
N THR A 293 -9.05 -18.98 36.59
CA THR A 293 -9.93 -17.90 37.07
C THR A 293 -9.26 -16.90 38.01
N SER A 294 -8.08 -17.22 38.55
CA SER A 294 -7.23 -16.30 39.32
C SER A 294 -5.79 -16.82 39.43
N GLY A 295 -4.87 -15.94 39.84
CA GLY A 295 -3.46 -16.28 40.12
C GLY A 295 -2.60 -16.54 38.88
N THR A 296 -1.33 -16.87 39.11
CA THR A 296 -0.44 -17.40 38.07
C THR A 296 -0.44 -18.91 38.17
N LYS A 297 -0.65 -19.60 37.06
CA LYS A 297 -0.76 -21.06 36.99
C LYS A 297 0.27 -21.59 36.02
N HIS A 298 0.83 -22.74 36.33
CA HIS A 298 1.86 -23.40 35.53
C HIS A 298 1.38 -24.80 35.11
N LEU A 299 1.56 -25.13 33.84
CA LEU A 299 1.29 -26.43 33.25
C LEU A 299 2.55 -26.95 32.55
N ASP A 300 2.77 -28.26 32.56
CA ASP A 300 3.85 -28.86 31.74
C ASP A 300 3.38 -29.02 30.29
N SER A 301 2.19 -29.60 30.14
CA SER A 301 1.54 -29.86 28.86
C SER A 301 0.02 -29.67 28.98
N LEU A 302 -0.64 -29.36 27.87
CA LEU A 302 -2.07 -29.18 27.74
C LEU A 302 -2.60 -29.73 26.40
N GLN A 303 -3.04 -30.98 26.42
CA GLN A 303 -3.59 -31.73 25.28
C GLN A 303 -5.12 -31.78 25.31
N GLY A 304 -5.76 -32.14 24.19
CA GLY A 304 -7.20 -32.42 24.09
C GLY A 304 -8.00 -31.45 23.22
N GLY A 305 -9.19 -31.87 22.77
CA GLY A 305 -10.02 -31.11 21.82
C GLY A 305 -11.01 -30.11 22.45
N GLY A 306 -10.93 -29.89 23.76
CA GLY A 306 -11.87 -29.13 24.56
C GLY A 306 -11.61 -27.62 24.57
N VAL A 307 -12.13 -26.95 25.60
CA VAL A 307 -12.07 -25.49 25.76
C VAL A 307 -11.12 -25.12 26.91
N LEU A 308 -10.21 -24.18 26.67
CA LEU A 308 -9.44 -23.48 27.70
C LEU A 308 -10.04 -22.08 27.90
N ASN A 309 -10.35 -21.70 29.13
CA ASN A 309 -10.77 -20.34 29.49
C ASN A 309 -9.77 -19.71 30.45
N ILE A 310 -9.32 -18.49 30.18
CA ILE A 310 -8.49 -17.70 31.10
C ILE A 310 -9.22 -16.39 31.39
N LEU A 311 -9.49 -16.17 32.67
CA LEU A 311 -10.39 -15.16 33.20
C LEU A 311 -9.80 -14.51 34.46
N GLY A 312 -10.34 -13.37 34.88
CA GLY A 312 -10.15 -12.82 36.23
C GLY A 312 -8.76 -12.24 36.52
N GLY A 313 -8.05 -11.79 35.48
CA GLY A 313 -6.66 -11.33 35.55
C GLY A 313 -5.63 -12.45 35.66
N ALA A 314 -6.04 -13.71 35.50
CA ALA A 314 -5.17 -14.85 35.71
C ALA A 314 -4.13 -15.00 34.61
N THR A 315 -2.99 -15.59 34.95
CA THR A 315 -1.93 -15.96 33.99
C THR A 315 -1.80 -17.46 33.93
N LEU A 316 -1.81 -18.05 32.74
CA LEU A 316 -1.43 -19.42 32.50
C LEU A 316 -0.09 -19.46 31.77
N ASN A 317 0.90 -20.03 32.42
CA ASN A 317 2.17 -20.40 31.84
C ASN A 317 2.09 -21.86 31.40
N VAL A 318 2.31 -22.12 30.12
CA VAL A 318 2.43 -23.48 29.60
C VAL A 318 3.89 -23.78 29.27
N GLY A 319 4.39 -24.81 29.92
CA GLY A 319 5.65 -25.47 29.65
C GLY A 319 5.67 -26.04 28.23
N ASN A 320 6.86 -26.28 27.74
CA ASN A 320 7.10 -26.52 26.32
C ASN A 320 8.25 -27.51 26.09
N ASP A 321 8.44 -28.43 27.04
CA ASP A 321 9.56 -29.35 27.05
C ASP A 321 9.56 -30.29 25.81
N PHE A 322 8.43 -30.41 25.10
CA PHE A 322 8.26 -31.14 23.85
C PHE A 322 7.36 -30.43 22.81
N ALA A 323 7.61 -30.73 21.53
CA ALA A 323 6.94 -30.09 20.37
C ALA A 323 5.42 -30.34 20.26
N THR A 324 4.88 -31.29 21.03
CA THR A 324 3.45 -31.63 21.03
C THR A 324 2.73 -31.12 22.25
N ASP A 325 3.39 -30.42 23.19
CA ASP A 325 2.87 -30.22 24.55
C ASP A 325 1.65 -29.33 24.68
N PHE A 326 1.24 -28.63 23.62
CA PHE A 326 -0.01 -27.90 23.63
C PHE A 326 -0.81 -28.18 22.35
N ALA A 327 -1.96 -28.85 22.52
CA ALA A 327 -2.97 -29.05 21.50
C ALA A 327 -4.34 -28.84 22.15
N GLN A 328 -5.02 -27.75 21.81
CA GLN A 328 -6.35 -27.43 22.33
C GLN A 328 -7.37 -27.23 21.20
N GLY A 329 -8.63 -27.54 21.48
CA GLY A 329 -9.75 -27.19 20.60
C GLY A 329 -9.93 -25.68 20.54
N THR A 330 -10.50 -25.08 21.58
CA THR A 330 -10.79 -23.63 21.62
C THR A 330 -10.06 -22.99 22.79
N VAL A 331 -9.42 -21.84 22.57
CA VAL A 331 -8.77 -21.05 23.62
C VAL A 331 -9.47 -19.70 23.77
N ASN A 332 -10.03 -19.43 24.94
CA ASN A 332 -10.64 -18.15 25.28
C ASN A 332 -9.78 -17.44 26.34
N VAL A 333 -9.16 -16.33 25.98
CA VAL A 333 -8.42 -15.46 26.92
C VAL A 333 -9.23 -14.18 27.11
N TYR A 334 -10.23 -14.22 27.98
CA TYR A 334 -11.17 -13.09 28.12
C TYR A 334 -10.57 -11.93 28.90
N SER A 335 -9.84 -12.23 29.98
CA SER A 335 -9.33 -11.24 30.92
C SER A 335 -8.07 -11.72 31.62
N GLY A 336 -7.09 -12.19 30.88
CA GLY A 336 -5.89 -12.79 31.46
C GLY A 336 -4.78 -12.94 30.45
N THR A 337 -3.76 -13.72 30.81
CA THR A 337 -2.56 -13.91 30.02
C THR A 337 -2.33 -15.40 29.77
N LEU A 338 -2.12 -15.79 28.52
CA LEU A 338 -1.54 -17.07 28.14
C LEU A 338 -0.10 -16.81 27.69
N THR A 339 0.87 -17.50 28.29
CA THR A 339 2.26 -17.36 27.86
C THR A 339 3.03 -18.67 28.00
N ASN A 340 4.11 -18.80 27.23
CA ASN A 340 5.09 -19.88 27.34
C ASN A 340 6.44 -19.36 27.91
N ASN A 341 6.47 -18.13 28.40
CA ASN A 341 7.68 -17.45 28.85
C ASN A 341 8.01 -17.81 30.31
N TRP A 342 8.16 -19.11 30.58
CA TRP A 342 8.48 -19.61 31.91
C TRP A 342 9.49 -20.75 31.85
N GLY A 343 10.42 -20.77 32.81
CA GLY A 343 11.54 -21.72 32.85
C GLY A 343 12.70 -21.37 31.90
N GLY A 344 13.85 -22.03 32.06
CA GLY A 344 15.04 -21.82 31.21
C GLY A 344 14.90 -22.30 29.75
N ASN A 345 13.74 -22.83 29.38
CA ASN A 345 13.41 -23.48 28.11
C ASN A 345 12.35 -22.71 27.29
N ALA A 346 12.20 -21.39 27.43
CA ALA A 346 11.18 -20.59 26.71
C ALA A 346 11.36 -20.52 25.17
N THR A 347 11.33 -21.66 24.46
CA THR A 347 11.62 -21.81 23.02
C THR A 347 10.57 -22.58 22.21
N GLY A 348 9.54 -23.15 22.84
CA GLY A 348 8.57 -24.02 22.16
C GLY A 348 7.37 -23.30 21.56
N SER A 349 6.87 -23.83 20.45
CA SER A 349 5.73 -23.30 19.67
C SER A 349 4.38 -23.73 20.26
N LEU A 350 3.35 -22.90 20.07
CA LEU A 350 1.98 -23.13 20.53
C LEU A 350 1.08 -23.53 19.34
N SER A 351 0.40 -24.68 19.41
CA SER A 351 -0.55 -25.14 18.38
C SER A 351 -1.97 -25.28 18.91
N VAL A 352 -2.88 -24.44 18.42
CA VAL A 352 -4.32 -24.50 18.71
C VAL A 352 -5.04 -25.10 17.51
N ALA A 353 -5.73 -26.23 17.71
CA ALA A 353 -6.44 -26.93 16.64
C ALA A 353 -7.72 -26.22 16.19
N GLY A 354 -8.32 -25.40 17.05
CA GLY A 354 -9.50 -24.60 16.74
C GLY A 354 -9.27 -23.10 16.96
N ASP A 355 -10.32 -22.40 17.40
CA ASP A 355 -10.35 -20.94 17.40
C ASP A 355 -9.82 -20.34 18.72
N MET A 356 -9.16 -19.19 18.60
CA MET A 356 -8.76 -18.36 19.72
C MET A 356 -9.64 -17.11 19.80
N LEU A 357 -10.22 -16.84 20.97
CA LEU A 357 -10.98 -15.63 21.26
C LEU A 357 -10.30 -14.86 22.39
N LEU A 358 -9.90 -13.61 22.12
CA LEU A 358 -9.16 -12.80 23.08
C LEU A 358 -9.91 -11.50 23.39
N GLY A 359 -9.97 -11.18 24.69
CA GLY A 359 -10.76 -10.08 25.22
C GLY A 359 -12.24 -10.41 25.27
N ASN A 360 -12.96 -9.72 26.15
CA ASN A 360 -14.41 -9.78 26.21
C ASN A 360 -15.01 -8.37 26.25
N ILE A 361 -15.56 -7.92 25.12
CA ILE A 361 -16.22 -6.61 25.04
C ILE A 361 -17.57 -6.57 25.78
N SER A 362 -18.13 -7.72 26.12
CA SER A 362 -19.46 -7.87 26.72
C SER A 362 -19.40 -8.14 28.24
N ALA A 363 -18.21 -8.22 28.85
CA ALA A 363 -18.05 -8.45 30.28
C ALA A 363 -18.37 -7.20 31.13
N SER A 364 -19.12 -7.38 32.22
CA SER A 364 -19.44 -6.36 33.24
C SER A 364 -18.68 -6.68 34.53
N PRO A 365 -18.04 -5.71 35.23
CA PRO A 365 -18.29 -4.26 35.13
C PRO A 365 -17.39 -3.49 34.15
N VAL A 366 -16.38 -4.10 33.53
CA VAL A 366 -15.54 -3.45 32.52
C VAL A 366 -15.10 -4.51 31.50
N PRO A 367 -15.11 -4.21 30.18
CA PRO A 367 -14.46 -5.08 29.23
C PRO A 367 -12.97 -5.20 29.59
N THR A 368 -12.39 -6.36 29.38
CA THR A 368 -11.05 -6.72 29.89
C THR A 368 -10.18 -7.26 28.75
N ASP A 369 -8.87 -7.04 28.87
CA ASP A 369 -7.91 -7.38 27.82
C ASP A 369 -7.52 -8.86 27.90
N GLY A 370 -7.42 -9.51 26.74
CA GLY A 370 -6.79 -10.81 26.60
C GLY A 370 -5.36 -10.67 26.09
N ILE A 371 -4.40 -11.30 26.75
CA ILE A 371 -2.99 -11.27 26.38
C ILE A 371 -2.54 -12.69 26.01
N VAL A 372 -1.91 -12.83 24.85
CA VAL A 372 -1.16 -14.02 24.45
C VAL A 372 0.27 -13.58 24.16
N ASP A 373 1.26 -14.17 24.84
CA ASP A 373 2.68 -13.87 24.66
C ASP A 373 3.48 -15.18 24.51
N ILE A 374 3.85 -15.49 23.26
CA ILE A 374 4.50 -16.74 22.86
C ILE A 374 5.88 -16.43 22.29
N THR A 375 6.93 -17.02 22.86
CA THR A 375 8.32 -16.73 22.45
C THR A 375 8.73 -17.33 21.11
N ALA A 376 8.04 -18.37 20.62
CA ALA A 376 8.33 -19.07 19.37
C ALA A 376 7.15 -18.94 18.38
N ASP A 377 6.73 -20.01 17.69
CA ASP A 377 5.63 -19.95 16.73
C ASP A 377 4.26 -20.14 17.41
N LEU A 378 3.21 -19.57 16.82
CA LEU A 378 1.82 -19.76 17.20
C LEU A 378 1.01 -20.17 15.97
N SER A 379 0.33 -21.32 16.01
CA SER A 379 -0.65 -21.71 15.01
C SER A 379 -2.06 -21.83 15.58
N ALA A 380 -3.06 -21.33 14.87
CA ALA A 380 -4.48 -21.45 15.24
C ALA A 380 -5.37 -21.59 14.00
N ASN A 381 -6.59 -22.11 14.16
CA ASN A 381 -7.57 -22.11 13.07
C ASN A 381 -8.05 -20.67 12.79
N SER A 382 -8.51 -19.95 13.80
CA SER A 382 -8.88 -18.54 13.71
C SER A 382 -8.41 -17.79 14.96
N ILE A 383 -8.10 -16.51 14.84
CA ILE A 383 -7.83 -15.64 15.99
C ILE A 383 -8.74 -14.43 15.90
N ASN A 384 -9.59 -14.25 16.91
CA ASN A 384 -10.45 -13.09 17.06
C ASN A 384 -9.99 -12.29 18.28
N LEU A 385 -9.16 -11.27 18.03
CA LEU A 385 -8.68 -10.35 19.06
C LEU A 385 -9.64 -9.18 19.18
N GLN A 386 -10.52 -9.24 20.17
CA GLN A 386 -11.46 -8.17 20.45
C GLN A 386 -10.78 -6.99 21.15
N ARG A 387 -9.95 -7.29 22.16
CA ARG A 387 -9.14 -6.35 22.95
C ARG A 387 -7.91 -7.05 23.53
N GLY A 388 -6.84 -6.29 23.76
CA GLY A 388 -5.57 -6.79 24.32
C GLY A 388 -4.50 -7.02 23.25
N SER A 389 -3.66 -8.04 23.43
CA SER A 389 -2.51 -8.27 22.55
C SER A 389 -2.18 -9.73 22.27
N VAL A 390 -1.62 -9.97 21.09
CA VAL A 390 -0.98 -11.24 20.69
C VAL A 390 0.46 -10.92 20.29
N GLN A 391 1.42 -11.43 21.05
CA GLN A 391 2.84 -11.31 20.76
C GLN A 391 3.40 -12.69 20.47
N VAL A 392 4.10 -12.81 19.34
CA VAL A 392 4.69 -14.06 18.85
C VAL A 392 6.14 -13.78 18.46
N GLY A 393 7.10 -14.43 19.10
CA GLY A 393 8.52 -14.24 18.77
C GLY A 393 8.88 -14.82 17.40
N GLY A 394 8.18 -15.87 16.96
CA GLY A 394 8.35 -16.54 15.67
C GLY A 394 7.23 -16.26 14.66
N GLN A 395 6.74 -17.31 14.01
CA GLN A 395 5.70 -17.27 13.00
C GLN A 395 4.31 -17.34 13.62
N LEU A 396 3.41 -16.49 13.16
CA LEU A 396 1.98 -16.57 13.44
C LEU A 396 1.26 -17.21 12.25
N VAL A 397 0.67 -18.40 12.42
CA VAL A 397 -0.04 -19.12 11.36
C VAL A 397 -1.52 -19.22 11.70
N VAL A 398 -2.39 -18.67 10.85
CA VAL A 398 -3.84 -18.65 11.06
C VAL A 398 -4.55 -19.28 9.86
N GLY A 399 -5.15 -20.45 10.06
CA GLY A 399 -5.73 -21.24 8.97
C GLY A 399 -6.87 -20.54 8.21
N ASN A 400 -7.76 -19.86 8.93
CA ASN A 400 -8.97 -19.23 8.39
C ASN A 400 -8.91 -17.70 8.47
N GLY A 401 -8.96 -17.12 9.68
CA GLY A 401 -9.14 -15.68 9.83
C GLY A 401 -8.46 -15.09 11.05
N LEU A 402 -7.67 -14.03 10.83
CA LEU A 402 -7.14 -13.14 11.85
C LEU A 402 -7.99 -11.86 11.87
N VAL A 403 -8.78 -11.67 12.92
CA VAL A 403 -9.62 -10.49 13.13
C VAL A 403 -9.09 -9.71 14.33
N VAL A 404 -8.84 -8.41 14.16
CA VAL A 404 -8.21 -7.58 15.18
C VAL A 404 -9.01 -6.28 15.42
N GLY A 405 -9.38 -6.04 16.68
CA GLY A 405 -9.90 -4.76 17.16
C GLY A 405 -11.39 -4.53 16.91
N ILE A 406 -12.27 -5.45 17.33
CA ILE A 406 -13.73 -5.28 17.21
C ILE A 406 -14.36 -4.41 18.33
N GLY A 407 -13.57 -3.93 19.30
CA GLY A 407 -14.00 -3.08 20.43
C GLY A 407 -13.60 -1.60 20.30
N THR A 408 -13.78 -0.80 21.37
CA THR A 408 -13.35 0.61 21.42
C THR A 408 -11.85 0.79 21.51
N ASP A 409 -11.14 -0.21 22.03
CA ASP A 409 -9.70 -0.16 22.26
C ASP A 409 -8.96 -1.01 21.21
N PRO A 410 -7.81 -0.53 20.72
CA PRO A 410 -7.07 -1.20 19.66
C PRO A 410 -6.43 -2.50 20.14
N GLY A 411 -6.82 -3.61 19.52
CA GLY A 411 -6.10 -4.88 19.64
C GLY A 411 -4.74 -4.80 18.93
N ILE A 412 -3.69 -5.38 19.51
CA ILE A 412 -2.32 -5.35 18.97
C ILE A 412 -1.84 -6.75 18.68
N VAL A 413 -1.32 -6.99 17.47
CA VAL A 413 -0.66 -8.24 17.09
C VAL A 413 0.75 -7.94 16.62
N THR A 414 1.73 -8.66 17.18
CA THR A 414 3.13 -8.58 16.78
C THR A 414 3.68 -9.97 16.51
N ALA A 415 4.38 -10.15 15.38
CA ALA A 415 5.04 -11.41 15.04
C ALA A 415 6.28 -11.19 14.17
N SER A 416 7.22 -12.14 14.14
CA SER A 416 8.31 -12.09 13.16
C SER A 416 7.79 -12.25 11.73
N SER A 417 6.82 -13.13 11.52
CA SER A 417 6.07 -13.24 10.26
C SER A 417 4.64 -13.73 10.54
N ALA A 418 3.72 -13.44 9.63
CA ALA A 418 2.34 -13.90 9.72
C ALA A 418 1.85 -14.55 8.43
N PHE A 419 1.13 -15.65 8.57
CA PHE A 419 0.47 -16.41 7.53
C PHE A 419 -1.02 -16.46 7.85
N ALA A 420 -1.88 -15.97 6.97
CA ALA A 420 -3.32 -16.05 7.20
C ALA A 420 -4.11 -16.12 5.89
N ASN A 421 -5.20 -16.88 5.89
CA ASN A 421 -6.13 -16.90 4.76
C ASN A 421 -6.93 -15.59 4.66
N ALA A 422 -7.39 -15.05 5.80
CA ALA A 422 -8.03 -13.75 5.85
C ALA A 422 -7.47 -12.89 6.99
N LEU A 423 -7.22 -11.62 6.71
CA LEU A 423 -6.92 -10.59 7.71
C LEU A 423 -8.00 -9.52 7.69
N THR A 424 -8.55 -9.19 8.86
CA THR A 424 -9.45 -8.05 9.05
C THR A 424 -9.00 -7.22 10.24
N LEU A 425 -8.49 -6.02 9.97
CA LEU A 425 -8.15 -5.03 10.99
C LEU A 425 -9.28 -4.03 11.10
N ASN A 426 -9.96 -3.97 12.22
CA ASN A 426 -11.03 -2.98 12.43
C ASN A 426 -10.43 -1.69 13.02
N ASN A 427 -10.20 -1.60 14.34
CA ASN A 427 -9.37 -0.55 14.95
C ASN A 427 -7.98 -1.05 15.40
N GLY A 428 -7.64 -2.29 15.06
CA GLY A 428 -6.43 -2.96 15.57
C GLY A 428 -5.16 -2.67 14.78
N THR A 429 -4.02 -3.03 15.37
CA THR A 429 -2.71 -2.95 14.75
C THR A 429 -2.10 -4.34 14.56
N VAL A 430 -1.59 -4.64 13.37
CA VAL A 430 -0.70 -5.79 13.11
C VAL A 430 0.67 -5.25 12.71
N THR A 431 1.72 -5.67 13.40
CA THR A 431 3.12 -5.35 13.07
C THR A 431 3.91 -6.64 12.86
N VAL A 432 4.41 -6.86 11.64
CA VAL A 432 5.15 -8.08 11.29
C VAL A 432 6.37 -7.84 10.40
N GLY A 433 7.31 -8.80 10.39
CA GLY A 433 8.41 -8.81 9.44
C GLY A 433 7.94 -9.06 8.00
N SER A 434 7.10 -10.08 7.80
CA SER A 434 6.46 -10.37 6.51
C SER A 434 5.03 -10.88 6.72
N TYR A 435 4.16 -10.65 5.74
CA TYR A 435 2.81 -11.19 5.73
C TYR A 435 2.58 -12.00 4.46
N THR A 436 2.07 -13.23 4.61
CA THR A 436 1.76 -14.10 3.46
C THR A 436 0.33 -14.61 3.53
N GLY A 437 -0.43 -14.39 2.45
CA GLY A 437 -1.75 -15.00 2.30
C GLY A 437 -1.63 -16.51 2.06
N THR A 438 -2.47 -17.31 2.72
CA THR A 438 -2.47 -18.78 2.60
C THR A 438 -3.88 -19.29 2.30
N GLY A 439 -4.07 -20.08 1.24
CA GLY A 439 -5.39 -20.61 0.87
C GLY A 439 -5.77 -20.25 -0.57
N GLY A 440 -7.02 -20.51 -0.96
CA GLY A 440 -7.55 -20.12 -2.27
C GLY A 440 -8.43 -18.88 -2.13
N GLY A 441 -7.96 -17.71 -2.60
CA GLY A 441 -8.65 -16.43 -2.40
C GLY A 441 -8.25 -15.61 -1.16
N PRO A 442 -7.00 -15.60 -0.68
CA PRO A 442 -6.66 -14.92 0.57
C PRO A 442 -6.86 -13.40 0.50
N THR A 443 -7.41 -12.80 1.55
CA THR A 443 -7.75 -11.37 1.60
C THR A 443 -7.17 -10.68 2.82
N ALA A 444 -6.82 -9.40 2.67
CA ALA A 444 -6.39 -8.55 3.78
C ALA A 444 -7.15 -7.23 3.72
N THR A 445 -7.89 -6.90 4.77
CA THR A 445 -8.64 -5.65 4.89
C THR A 445 -8.16 -4.85 6.08
N VAL A 446 -7.67 -3.65 5.83
CA VAL A 446 -7.35 -2.64 6.83
C VAL A 446 -8.53 -1.68 6.92
N GLY A 447 -9.33 -1.75 7.97
CA GLY A 447 -10.44 -0.84 8.26
C GLY A 447 -9.96 0.57 8.57
N THR A 448 -10.87 1.54 8.64
CA THR A 448 -10.57 2.98 8.75
C THR A 448 -9.63 3.34 9.92
N ASN A 449 -9.72 2.64 11.04
CA ASN A 449 -8.87 2.86 12.21
C ASN A 449 -7.78 1.79 12.37
N GLY A 450 -7.66 0.88 11.41
CA GLY A 450 -6.69 -0.21 11.43
C GLY A 450 -5.31 0.28 11.00
N THR A 451 -4.27 -0.32 11.58
CA THR A 451 -2.87 -0.10 11.18
C THR A 451 -2.21 -1.42 10.80
N PHE A 452 -1.68 -1.50 9.58
CA PHE A 452 -0.96 -2.66 9.08
C PHE A 452 0.49 -2.28 8.80
N ALA A 453 1.42 -2.76 9.63
CA ALA A 453 2.84 -2.47 9.51
C ALA A 453 3.60 -3.76 9.14
N VAL A 454 4.16 -3.82 7.94
CA VAL A 454 4.95 -4.94 7.44
C VAL A 454 6.31 -4.42 7.00
N SER A 455 7.38 -4.74 7.71
CA SER A 455 8.71 -4.20 7.37
C SER A 455 9.29 -4.78 6.06
N GLY A 456 8.94 -6.02 5.73
CA GLY A 456 9.28 -6.72 4.49
C GLY A 456 8.11 -6.78 3.51
N ALA A 457 7.82 -7.97 3.00
CA ALA A 457 6.85 -8.15 1.93
C ALA A 457 5.46 -8.57 2.40
N VAL A 458 4.44 -8.07 1.71
CA VAL A 458 3.10 -8.66 1.63
C VAL A 458 3.04 -9.49 0.33
N SER A 459 2.81 -10.80 0.44
CA SER A 459 2.79 -11.73 -0.70
C SER A 459 1.67 -12.76 -0.60
N GLY A 460 1.31 -13.38 -1.72
CA GLY A 460 0.32 -14.47 -1.73
C GLY A 460 -1.09 -14.05 -1.30
N VAL A 461 -1.40 -12.76 -1.28
CA VAL A 461 -2.74 -12.21 -1.01
C VAL A 461 -3.42 -11.93 -2.34
N ASP A 462 -4.66 -12.35 -2.56
CA ASP A 462 -5.36 -12.02 -3.81
C ASP A 462 -5.88 -10.58 -3.76
N VAL A 463 -6.43 -10.15 -2.61
CA VAL A 463 -6.99 -8.80 -2.46
C VAL A 463 -6.49 -8.13 -1.18
N LEU A 464 -5.83 -6.98 -1.33
CA LEU A 464 -5.47 -6.07 -0.23
C LEU A 464 -6.33 -4.80 -0.30
N THR A 465 -7.17 -4.58 0.70
CA THR A 465 -7.98 -3.36 0.83
C THR A 465 -7.48 -2.52 2.00
N VAL A 466 -7.16 -1.24 1.76
CA VAL A 466 -6.63 -0.31 2.75
C VAL A 466 -7.57 0.87 2.91
N ASN A 467 -8.36 0.88 3.98
CA ASN A 467 -9.17 2.02 4.40
C ASN A 467 -8.55 2.79 5.58
N GLY A 468 -7.61 2.17 6.31
CA GLY A 468 -6.82 2.80 7.39
C GLY A 468 -5.37 3.07 6.96
N LEU A 469 -4.41 2.84 7.85
CA LEU A 469 -2.99 3.04 7.58
C LEU A 469 -2.30 1.70 7.26
N ALA A 470 -1.59 1.62 6.14
CA ALA A 470 -0.72 0.50 5.79
C ALA A 470 0.70 1.00 5.49
N ASN A 471 1.68 0.57 6.28
CA ASN A 471 3.11 0.82 6.06
C ASN A 471 3.76 -0.51 5.71
N VAL A 472 4.06 -0.74 4.44
CA VAL A 472 4.52 -2.03 3.91
C VAL A 472 5.89 -1.86 3.25
N GLY A 473 6.84 -2.76 3.44
CA GLY A 473 8.12 -2.69 2.75
C GLY A 473 7.94 -2.88 1.23
N SER A 474 7.27 -3.96 0.84
CA SER A 474 6.93 -4.25 -0.56
C SER A 474 5.62 -5.00 -0.72
N ILE A 475 4.86 -4.71 -1.77
CA ILE A 475 3.70 -5.51 -2.21
C ILE A 475 4.14 -6.35 -3.41
N ALA A 476 4.00 -7.68 -3.32
CA ALA A 476 4.39 -8.62 -4.37
C ALA A 476 3.35 -8.75 -5.50
N SER A 477 3.75 -9.30 -6.65
CA SER A 477 2.92 -9.49 -7.86
C SER A 477 1.59 -10.24 -7.61
N ASN A 478 0.62 -10.01 -8.50
CA ASN A 478 -0.71 -10.65 -8.55
C ASN A 478 -1.74 -10.19 -7.51
N ILE A 479 -1.39 -9.22 -6.68
CA ILE A 479 -2.28 -8.69 -5.65
C ILE A 479 -3.17 -7.61 -6.27
N PHE A 480 -4.49 -7.71 -6.10
CA PHE A 480 -5.43 -6.63 -6.35
C PHE A 480 -5.44 -5.70 -5.14
N THR A 481 -4.92 -4.49 -5.29
CA THR A 481 -4.77 -3.52 -4.19
C THR A 481 -5.77 -2.38 -4.34
N THR A 482 -6.55 -2.12 -3.31
CA THR A 482 -7.52 -1.01 -3.26
C THR A 482 -7.25 -0.12 -2.06
N VAL A 483 -6.94 1.15 -2.29
CA VAL A 483 -6.88 2.20 -1.27
C VAL A 483 -8.24 2.89 -1.23
N GLY A 484 -8.96 2.74 -0.13
CA GLY A 484 -10.27 3.34 0.09
C GLY A 484 -10.23 4.85 0.33
N ALA A 485 -11.39 5.45 0.58
CA ALA A 485 -11.55 6.90 0.71
C ALA A 485 -10.67 7.53 1.80
N THR A 486 -10.49 6.81 2.91
CA THR A 486 -9.70 7.22 4.08
C THR A 486 -8.35 6.50 4.16
N GLY A 487 -8.05 5.65 3.18
CA GLY A 487 -6.87 4.78 3.19
C GLY A 487 -5.58 5.52 2.91
N ASN A 488 -4.52 5.13 3.61
CA ASN A 488 -3.16 5.58 3.38
C ASN A 488 -2.24 4.37 3.24
N LEU A 489 -1.64 4.19 2.07
CA LEU A 489 -0.67 3.14 1.79
C LEU A 489 0.71 3.75 1.56
N ASN A 490 1.64 3.45 2.45
CA ASN A 490 3.05 3.78 2.29
C ASN A 490 3.83 2.50 2.01
N THR A 491 4.51 2.44 0.86
CA THR A 491 5.32 1.28 0.51
C THR A 491 6.48 1.62 -0.41
N ALA A 492 7.61 0.94 -0.22
CA ALA A 492 8.79 1.16 -1.05
C ALA A 492 8.58 0.64 -2.47
N THR A 493 7.89 -0.51 -2.62
CA THR A 493 7.54 -1.07 -3.92
C THR A 493 6.10 -1.59 -3.96
N ILE A 494 5.47 -1.45 -5.12
CA ILE A 494 4.19 -2.07 -5.46
C ILE A 494 4.41 -2.89 -6.72
N ASN A 495 4.05 -4.15 -6.73
CA ASN A 495 3.93 -4.93 -7.94
C ASN A 495 2.54 -5.56 -7.93
N SER A 496 1.59 -5.05 -8.71
CA SER A 496 0.19 -5.45 -8.61
C SER A 496 -0.46 -5.64 -9.98
N THR A 497 -1.37 -6.59 -10.10
CA THR A 497 -2.23 -6.73 -11.29
C THR A 497 -3.25 -5.60 -11.39
N SER A 498 -3.69 -5.05 -10.25
CA SER A 498 -4.57 -3.89 -10.21
C SER A 498 -4.27 -3.05 -8.98
N PHE A 499 -4.21 -1.73 -9.17
CA PHE A 499 -4.08 -0.75 -8.12
C PHE A 499 -5.19 0.29 -8.26
N THR A 500 -6.09 0.34 -7.27
CA THR A 500 -7.23 1.26 -7.24
C THR A 500 -7.09 2.25 -6.10
N VAL A 501 -7.29 3.54 -6.35
CA VAL A 501 -7.24 4.61 -5.35
C VAL A 501 -8.56 5.38 -5.35
N ASN A 502 -9.33 5.29 -4.27
CA ASN A 502 -10.66 5.90 -4.13
C ASN A 502 -10.70 7.10 -3.17
N GLY A 503 -9.54 7.51 -2.62
CA GLY A 503 -9.45 8.49 -1.54
C GLY A 503 -8.36 9.54 -1.69
N LEU A 504 -8.22 10.34 -0.63
CA LEU A 504 -7.23 11.42 -0.54
C LEU A 504 -5.86 10.87 -0.09
N ALA A 505 -5.14 10.30 -1.05
CA ALA A 505 -3.68 10.06 -1.09
C ALA A 505 -3.00 9.07 -0.12
N ALA A 506 -2.18 8.16 -0.71
CA ALA A 506 -0.73 8.05 -0.46
C ALA A 506 -0.08 6.93 -1.32
N VAL A 507 1.08 7.21 -1.97
CA VAL A 507 2.14 6.22 -2.32
C VAL A 507 3.53 6.91 -2.30
N THR A 508 4.44 6.48 -1.42
CA THR A 508 5.82 6.99 -1.40
C THR A 508 6.80 5.84 -1.53
N GLY A 509 7.25 5.56 -2.76
CA GLY A 509 8.16 4.47 -3.07
C GLY A 509 9.56 4.97 -3.36
N SER A 510 10.54 4.59 -2.55
CA SER A 510 11.95 4.71 -2.89
C SER A 510 12.37 3.69 -3.96
N GLY A 511 11.66 2.56 -4.07
CA GLY A 511 11.92 1.49 -5.02
C GLY A 511 11.03 1.53 -6.26
N ASN A 512 11.38 0.68 -7.23
CA ASN A 512 10.62 0.56 -8.47
C ASN A 512 9.33 -0.23 -8.25
N SER A 513 8.25 0.29 -8.79
CA SER A 513 6.90 -0.23 -8.65
C SER A 513 6.27 -0.39 -10.03
N SER A 514 5.33 -1.31 -10.15
CA SER A 514 4.50 -1.51 -11.33
C SER A 514 3.07 -1.87 -10.96
N ALA A 515 2.11 -1.31 -11.69
CA ALA A 515 0.74 -1.79 -11.70
C ALA A 515 0.30 -2.05 -13.14
N ASP A 516 -0.27 -3.21 -13.42
CA ASP A 516 -0.81 -3.47 -14.77
C ASP A 516 -2.00 -2.55 -15.02
N ASN A 517 -2.94 -2.49 -14.08
CA ASN A 517 -4.12 -1.65 -14.17
C ASN A 517 -4.11 -0.60 -13.05
N LEU A 518 -4.14 0.69 -13.39
CA LEU A 518 -4.38 1.77 -12.42
C LEU A 518 -5.81 2.29 -12.56
N ALA A 519 -6.51 2.41 -11.45
CA ALA A 519 -7.76 3.15 -11.36
C ALA A 519 -7.66 4.23 -10.28
N VAL A 520 -7.98 5.47 -10.61
CA VAL A 520 -8.10 6.56 -9.64
C VAL A 520 -9.52 7.07 -9.69
N GLY A 521 -10.24 6.92 -8.57
CA GLY A 521 -11.64 7.29 -8.42
C GLY A 521 -11.90 8.80 -8.56
N ALA A 522 -13.17 9.17 -8.65
CA ALA A 522 -13.56 10.57 -8.79
C ALA A 522 -13.11 11.40 -7.58
N GLY A 523 -12.40 12.51 -7.82
CA GLY A 523 -11.82 13.37 -6.79
C GLY A 523 -10.70 12.73 -5.96
N ALA A 524 -10.28 11.50 -6.27
CA ALA A 524 -9.19 10.82 -5.57
C ALA A 524 -7.82 11.31 -6.05
N ALA A 525 -6.80 11.16 -5.21
CA ALA A 525 -5.44 11.56 -5.51
C ALA A 525 -4.45 10.40 -5.33
N LEU A 526 -3.65 10.13 -6.35
CA LEU A 526 -2.44 9.31 -6.24
C LEU A 526 -1.22 10.24 -6.13
N ASN A 527 -0.51 10.18 -5.02
CA ASN A 527 0.79 10.86 -4.90
C ASN A 527 1.88 9.84 -5.13
N LYS A 528 2.82 10.10 -6.03
CA LYS A 528 4.05 9.35 -6.26
C LYS A 528 5.21 10.17 -5.73
N SER A 529 5.86 9.68 -4.69
CA SER A 529 7.12 10.25 -4.20
C SER A 529 8.18 9.17 -4.00
N GLY A 530 9.34 9.56 -3.44
CA GLY A 530 10.55 8.73 -3.40
C GLY A 530 11.22 8.60 -4.78
N SER A 531 12.47 8.12 -4.78
CA SER A 531 13.35 8.12 -5.96
C SER A 531 12.98 7.10 -7.05
N GLY A 532 12.16 6.09 -6.75
CA GLY A 532 11.87 4.99 -7.66
C GLY A 532 10.94 5.38 -8.82
N THR A 533 10.79 4.47 -9.78
CA THR A 533 9.83 4.58 -10.89
C THR A 533 8.54 3.84 -10.55
N PHE A 534 7.37 4.43 -10.81
CA PHE A 534 6.10 3.70 -10.85
C PHE A 534 5.65 3.52 -12.30
N LEU A 535 5.71 2.29 -12.79
CA LEU A 535 5.26 1.91 -14.13
C LEU A 535 3.78 1.55 -14.11
N ILE A 536 3.05 2.17 -15.01
CA ILE A 536 1.73 1.72 -15.45
C ILE A 536 1.92 0.82 -16.66
N ALA A 537 1.58 -0.46 -16.59
CA ALA A 537 1.94 -1.40 -17.64
C ALA A 537 0.85 -1.68 -18.69
N ALA A 538 -0.44 -1.65 -18.34
CA ALA A 538 -1.50 -2.16 -19.24
C ALA A 538 -2.75 -1.28 -19.40
N SER A 539 -3.39 -0.80 -18.34
CA SER A 539 -4.62 0.02 -18.49
C SER A 539 -4.80 1.07 -17.40
N GLN A 540 -5.48 2.16 -17.75
CA GLN A 540 -5.66 3.35 -16.92
C GLN A 540 -7.11 3.80 -16.91
N THR A 541 -7.69 4.04 -15.73
CA THR A 541 -9.04 4.60 -15.57
C THR A 541 -9.03 5.75 -14.57
N TYR A 542 -9.54 6.92 -14.99
CA TYR A 542 -9.60 8.12 -14.15
C TYR A 542 -11.04 8.62 -14.02
N GLY A 543 -11.53 8.68 -12.78
CA GLY A 543 -12.79 9.32 -12.45
C GLY A 543 -12.71 10.84 -12.60
N ALA A 544 -13.86 11.52 -12.63
CA ALA A 544 -13.90 12.97 -12.74
C ALA A 544 -13.10 13.65 -11.60
N GLY A 545 -12.17 14.54 -11.96
CA GLY A 545 -11.30 15.24 -10.99
C GLY A 545 -10.22 14.37 -10.35
N ALA A 546 -9.97 13.16 -10.86
CA ALA A 546 -8.87 12.33 -10.41
C ALA A 546 -7.51 13.02 -10.64
N THR A 547 -6.67 13.02 -9.62
CA THR A 547 -5.37 13.68 -9.65
C THR A 547 -4.23 12.68 -9.46
N VAL A 548 -3.16 12.83 -10.23
CA VAL A 548 -1.88 12.13 -10.01
C VAL A 548 -0.80 13.18 -9.78
N ASN A 549 -0.21 13.19 -8.59
CA ASN A 549 0.90 14.06 -8.24
C ASN A 549 2.21 13.27 -8.30
N VAL A 550 3.21 13.73 -9.03
CA VAL A 550 4.55 13.17 -9.08
C VAL A 550 5.48 14.13 -8.36
N ASP A 551 5.65 13.89 -7.06
CA ASP A 551 6.47 14.72 -6.16
C ASP A 551 7.96 14.40 -6.28
N SER A 552 8.30 13.13 -6.55
CA SER A 552 9.68 12.68 -6.75
C SER A 552 9.77 11.36 -7.52
N GLY A 553 10.96 11.07 -8.06
CA GLY A 553 11.21 9.88 -8.88
C GLY A 553 10.49 9.98 -10.22
N ALA A 554 10.03 8.84 -10.75
CA ALA A 554 9.36 8.81 -12.04
C ALA A 554 7.98 8.13 -11.97
N LEU A 555 7.03 8.66 -12.76
CA LEU A 555 5.84 7.97 -13.21
C LEU A 555 6.05 7.63 -14.68
N GLU A 556 5.98 6.35 -15.02
CA GLU A 556 6.16 5.86 -16.39
C GLU A 556 4.85 5.32 -16.94
N PHE A 557 4.50 5.80 -18.12
CA PHE A 557 3.33 5.37 -18.86
C PHE A 557 3.75 4.31 -19.89
N GLY A 558 3.51 3.03 -19.59
CA GLY A 558 3.64 1.94 -20.57
C GLY A 558 2.48 1.87 -21.56
N VAL A 559 1.37 2.55 -21.24
CA VAL A 559 0.21 2.74 -22.13
C VAL A 559 -0.29 4.18 -22.06
N GLY A 560 -1.00 4.61 -23.10
CA GLY A 560 -1.59 5.95 -23.15
C GLY A 560 -2.55 6.24 -21.99
N GLY A 561 -2.55 7.48 -21.51
CA GLY A 561 -3.47 7.95 -20.47
C GLY A 561 -4.81 8.41 -21.03
N GLY A 562 -5.88 8.26 -20.24
CA GLY A 562 -7.26 8.60 -20.60
C GLY A 562 -7.82 9.86 -19.90
N ALA A 563 -8.93 10.36 -20.44
CA ALA A 563 -9.67 11.54 -20.00
C ALA A 563 -9.89 11.61 -18.47
N ASN A 564 -10.08 12.83 -17.94
CA ASN A 564 -10.20 13.15 -16.52
C ASN A 564 -8.93 13.14 -15.68
N LEU A 565 -7.79 12.71 -16.22
CA LEU A 565 -6.51 12.79 -15.53
C LEU A 565 -6.06 14.25 -15.35
N LEU A 566 -5.91 14.70 -14.10
CA LEU A 566 -5.12 15.87 -13.74
C LEU A 566 -3.74 15.38 -13.28
N LEU A 567 -2.72 15.54 -14.13
CA LEU A 567 -1.35 15.10 -13.82
C LEU A 567 -0.51 16.31 -13.39
N ASN A 568 -0.01 16.30 -12.17
CA ASN A 568 0.90 17.33 -11.65
C ASN A 568 2.29 16.73 -11.47
N VAL A 569 3.29 17.29 -12.13
CA VAL A 569 4.69 16.88 -11.99
C VAL A 569 5.42 18.00 -11.24
N ASN A 570 5.71 17.75 -9.97
CA ASN A 570 6.33 18.74 -9.09
C ASN A 570 7.86 18.67 -9.17
N ALA A 571 8.54 19.63 -8.56
CA ALA A 571 10.00 19.70 -8.53
C ALA A 571 10.60 18.40 -7.96
N GLY A 572 11.45 17.73 -8.75
CA GLY A 572 12.04 16.43 -8.43
C GLY A 572 11.28 15.22 -8.98
N GLY A 573 10.06 15.42 -9.50
CA GLY A 573 9.27 14.41 -10.19
C GLY A 573 9.53 14.38 -11.70
N THR A 574 9.34 13.21 -12.30
CA THR A 574 9.41 12.99 -13.75
C THR A 574 8.18 12.24 -14.25
N ALA A 575 7.52 12.74 -15.28
CA ALA A 575 6.58 11.95 -16.10
C ALA A 575 7.32 11.45 -17.34
N ARG A 576 7.29 10.15 -17.61
CA ARG A 576 8.06 9.50 -18.68
C ARG A 576 7.15 8.90 -19.74
N LEU A 577 7.37 9.31 -20.99
CA LEU A 577 6.67 8.87 -22.18
C LEU A 577 7.65 8.20 -23.14
N ASP A 578 7.39 6.96 -23.49
CA ASP A 578 8.23 6.18 -24.40
C ASP A 578 7.42 5.75 -25.62
N GLY A 579 7.17 6.68 -26.55
CA GLY A 579 6.39 6.37 -27.75
C GLY A 579 4.88 6.30 -27.51
N ILE A 580 4.41 7.01 -26.47
CA ILE A 580 3.03 6.96 -25.98
C ILE A 580 2.38 8.34 -26.03
N ASN A 581 1.07 8.38 -26.31
CA ASN A 581 0.26 9.59 -26.29
C ASN A 581 -0.55 9.69 -25.00
N LEU A 582 -0.55 10.85 -24.36
CA LEU A 582 -1.38 11.15 -23.20
C LEU A 582 -2.54 12.06 -23.58
N THR A 583 -3.72 11.77 -23.04
CA THR A 583 -4.91 12.62 -23.17
C THR A 583 -5.42 13.12 -21.80
N PRO A 584 -4.58 13.79 -20.98
CA PRO A 584 -5.01 14.28 -19.68
C PRO A 584 -6.06 15.40 -19.86
N ASN A 585 -6.85 15.69 -18.83
CA ASN A 585 -7.58 16.96 -18.80
C ASN A 585 -6.58 18.12 -18.68
N THR A 586 -5.57 17.96 -17.83
CA THR A 586 -4.47 18.92 -17.69
C THR A 586 -3.20 18.20 -17.23
N LEU A 587 -2.08 18.50 -17.88
CA LEU A 587 -0.74 18.21 -17.40
C LEU A 587 -0.09 19.49 -16.88
N THR A 588 0.24 19.53 -15.59
CA THR A 588 0.93 20.66 -14.97
C THR A 588 2.38 20.28 -14.64
N LEU A 589 3.36 21.05 -15.12
CA LEU A 589 4.78 20.92 -14.78
C LEU A 589 5.17 22.02 -13.78
N ASN A 590 5.11 21.72 -12.48
CA ASN A 590 5.47 22.64 -11.39
C ASN A 590 6.95 22.49 -11.00
N GLY A 591 7.85 22.85 -11.91
CA GLY A 591 9.29 22.60 -11.74
C GLY A 591 9.73 21.16 -12.03
N GLY A 592 8.80 20.27 -12.39
CA GLY A 592 9.07 18.88 -12.73
C GLY A 592 9.50 18.67 -14.19
N LEU A 593 9.86 17.42 -14.50
CA LEU A 593 10.33 16.99 -15.82
C LEU A 593 9.26 16.18 -16.57
N LEU A 594 9.00 16.54 -17.83
CA LEU A 594 8.39 15.66 -18.81
C LEU A 594 9.49 15.11 -19.72
N LEU A 595 9.69 13.79 -19.71
CA LEU A 595 10.67 13.09 -20.52
C LEU A 595 9.98 12.30 -21.63
N ALA A 596 10.31 12.57 -22.89
CA ALA A 596 9.81 11.84 -24.05
C ALA A 596 10.98 11.19 -24.83
N ASN A 597 11.10 9.86 -24.78
CA ASN A 597 12.18 9.12 -25.46
C ASN A 597 11.81 8.61 -26.86
N GLY A 598 10.57 8.82 -27.30
CA GLY A 598 10.07 8.47 -28.63
C GLY A 598 9.02 9.47 -29.10
N ASN A 599 8.35 9.16 -30.20
CA ASN A 599 7.27 9.99 -30.71
C ASN A 599 6.07 9.90 -29.77
N SER A 600 5.73 11.02 -29.16
CA SER A 600 4.70 11.13 -28.14
C SER A 600 3.87 12.39 -28.36
N SER A 601 2.64 12.39 -27.87
CA SER A 601 1.83 13.61 -27.78
C SER A 601 1.22 13.78 -26.40
N VAL A 602 0.96 15.03 -26.03
CA VAL A 602 0.09 15.39 -24.92
C VAL A 602 -1.03 16.24 -25.49
N THR A 603 -2.25 15.75 -25.33
CA THR A 603 -3.48 16.42 -25.77
C THR A 603 -4.17 17.15 -24.63
N ASN A 604 -4.97 18.15 -24.96
CA ASN A 604 -5.55 19.15 -24.09
C ASN A 604 -4.50 20.06 -23.43
N ASN A 605 -4.79 20.55 -22.23
CA ASN A 605 -4.03 21.63 -21.61
C ASN A 605 -2.72 21.13 -21.00
N VAL A 606 -1.62 21.76 -21.38
CA VAL A 606 -0.34 21.69 -20.67
C VAL A 606 -0.11 23.02 -19.97
N VAL A 607 0.27 22.99 -18.70
CA VAL A 607 0.61 24.17 -17.91
C VAL A 607 2.04 24.04 -17.42
N SER A 608 2.94 24.92 -17.85
CA SER A 608 4.33 24.93 -17.39
C SER A 608 4.57 26.05 -16.38
N ASN A 609 4.94 25.67 -15.17
CA ASN A 609 5.34 26.57 -14.09
C ASN A 609 6.80 26.31 -13.72
N ASN A 610 7.72 26.78 -14.58
CA ASN A 610 9.14 26.42 -14.56
C ASN A 610 9.40 24.94 -14.87
N GLY A 611 8.52 24.30 -15.66
CA GLY A 611 8.67 22.93 -16.08
C GLY A 611 9.85 22.72 -17.04
N THR A 612 10.39 21.51 -17.06
CA THR A 612 11.35 21.07 -18.07
C THR A 612 10.72 20.02 -18.98
N VAL A 613 10.95 20.12 -20.28
CA VAL A 613 10.61 19.12 -21.28
C VAL A 613 11.91 18.64 -21.93
N THR A 614 12.20 17.35 -21.82
CA THR A 614 13.34 16.70 -22.47
C THR A 614 12.86 15.74 -23.52
N VAL A 615 13.28 15.93 -24.77
CA VAL A 615 12.95 15.04 -25.90
C VAL A 615 14.21 14.32 -26.38
N GLY A 616 14.17 13.01 -26.49
CA GLY A 616 15.29 12.18 -26.95
C GLY A 616 15.65 12.45 -28.43
N THR A 617 16.87 12.12 -28.85
CA THR A 617 17.50 12.54 -30.13
C THR A 617 16.65 12.34 -31.40
N ASN A 618 15.78 11.33 -31.45
CA ASN A 618 14.91 11.06 -32.60
C ASN A 618 13.42 11.16 -32.26
N GLY A 619 13.09 11.65 -31.05
CA GLY A 619 11.71 11.81 -30.61
C GLY A 619 11.15 13.15 -31.06
N THR A 620 9.85 13.14 -31.33
CA THR A 620 9.02 14.34 -31.39
C THR A 620 7.98 14.27 -30.29
N LEU A 621 7.94 15.28 -29.43
CA LEU A 621 6.85 15.48 -28.49
C LEU A 621 5.93 16.58 -29.00
N GLN A 622 4.66 16.26 -29.21
CA GLN A 622 3.66 17.23 -29.66
C GLN A 622 2.79 17.69 -28.50
N PHE A 623 2.66 18.99 -28.32
CA PHE A 623 1.56 19.59 -27.55
C PHE A 623 0.48 20.02 -28.54
N THR A 624 -0.62 19.27 -28.55
CA THR A 624 -1.65 19.42 -29.60
C THR A 624 -2.56 20.63 -29.37
N ASP A 625 -2.75 21.03 -28.12
CA ASP A 625 -3.67 22.11 -27.73
C ASP A 625 -2.92 23.23 -26.99
N THR A 626 -3.46 23.75 -25.89
CA THR A 626 -2.92 24.94 -25.22
C THR A 626 -1.76 24.60 -24.28
N LEU A 627 -0.58 25.20 -24.51
CA LEU A 627 0.45 25.38 -23.49
C LEU A 627 0.26 26.73 -22.77
N GLY A 628 -0.02 26.71 -21.47
CA GLY A 628 -0.14 27.90 -20.60
C GLY A 628 0.88 27.91 -19.46
N GLY A 629 0.81 28.93 -18.60
CA GLY A 629 1.63 29.06 -17.38
C GLY A 629 2.69 30.18 -17.44
N SER A 630 3.82 29.95 -16.76
CA SER A 630 4.97 30.86 -16.67
C SER A 630 6.13 30.43 -17.57
N ASN A 631 7.21 29.85 -17.04
CA ASN A 631 8.40 29.51 -17.84
C ASN A 631 8.42 28.04 -18.27
N LEU A 632 9.09 27.75 -19.38
CA LEU A 632 9.35 26.40 -19.88
C LEU A 632 10.80 26.27 -20.33
N LEU A 633 11.47 25.18 -19.93
CA LEU A 633 12.76 24.78 -20.47
C LEU A 633 12.58 23.61 -21.44
N LYS A 634 12.94 23.81 -22.70
CA LYS A 634 13.11 22.74 -23.69
C LYS A 634 14.57 22.28 -23.71
N ASN A 635 14.76 20.99 -23.44
CA ASN A 635 16.04 20.31 -23.43
C ASN A 635 15.97 18.99 -24.25
N GLY A 636 17.08 18.25 -24.32
CA GLY A 636 17.24 17.04 -25.11
C GLY A 636 17.30 17.32 -26.62
N ALA A 637 17.99 16.46 -27.37
CA ALA A 637 18.29 16.69 -28.78
C ALA A 637 17.07 16.58 -29.73
N GLY A 638 15.94 16.03 -29.26
CA GLY A 638 14.72 15.88 -30.06
C GLY A 638 13.90 17.15 -30.24
N THR A 639 12.72 16.99 -30.84
CA THR A 639 11.81 18.09 -31.19
C THR A 639 10.64 18.20 -30.23
N LEU A 640 10.41 19.39 -29.66
CA LEU A 640 9.12 19.75 -29.07
C LEU A 640 8.35 20.57 -30.11
N GLU A 641 7.17 20.09 -30.49
CA GLU A 641 6.30 20.76 -31.46
C GLU A 641 5.04 21.30 -30.77
N LEU A 642 4.77 22.59 -30.99
CA LEU A 642 3.58 23.26 -30.50
C LEU A 642 2.60 23.40 -31.67
N LEU A 643 1.41 22.83 -31.54
CA LEU A 643 0.39 22.79 -32.61
C LEU A 643 -0.84 23.66 -32.30
N GLY A 644 -1.11 23.90 -31.01
CA GLY A 644 -2.31 24.64 -30.57
C GLY A 644 -2.06 26.12 -30.29
N ASN A 645 -3.11 26.78 -29.79
CA ASN A 645 -3.03 28.19 -29.36
C ASN A 645 -2.39 28.28 -27.97
N ASN A 646 -1.11 28.62 -27.89
CA ASN A 646 -0.39 28.66 -26.61
C ASN A 646 -0.54 30.03 -25.94
N THR A 647 -0.66 30.00 -24.62
CA THR A 647 -0.88 31.20 -23.78
C THR A 647 0.21 31.37 -22.72
N LEU A 648 1.28 30.57 -22.80
CA LEU A 648 2.44 30.67 -21.93
C LEU A 648 2.99 32.10 -21.96
N SER A 649 3.03 32.74 -20.78
CA SER A 649 3.34 34.16 -20.63
C SER A 649 4.79 34.43 -20.21
N GLY A 650 5.47 33.43 -19.64
CA GLY A 650 6.89 33.51 -19.27
C GLY A 650 7.81 33.04 -20.38
N LEU A 651 9.10 32.94 -20.05
CA LEU A 651 10.17 32.63 -20.98
C LEU A 651 10.14 31.14 -21.39
N VAL A 652 10.21 30.88 -22.70
CA VAL A 652 10.60 29.58 -23.25
C VAL A 652 12.10 29.59 -23.50
N THR A 653 12.86 28.77 -22.79
CA THR A 653 14.30 28.56 -23.06
C THR A 653 14.47 27.29 -23.87
N VAL A 654 15.05 27.40 -25.06
CA VAL A 654 15.45 26.28 -25.91
C VAL A 654 16.95 26.07 -25.71
N ASP A 655 17.28 25.14 -24.81
CA ASP A 655 18.67 24.90 -24.42
C ASP A 655 19.34 23.88 -25.34
N LEU A 656 18.64 22.78 -25.63
CA LEU A 656 19.06 21.74 -26.58
C LEU A 656 17.91 21.31 -27.52
N GLY A 657 18.29 20.87 -28.71
CA GLY A 657 17.38 20.30 -29.71
C GLY A 657 16.44 21.35 -30.30
N THR A 658 15.28 20.92 -30.77
CA THR A 658 14.40 21.77 -31.58
C THR A 658 13.11 22.15 -30.84
N LEU A 659 12.76 23.43 -30.87
CA LEU A 659 11.40 23.90 -30.66
C LEU A 659 10.79 24.22 -32.03
N LYS A 660 9.70 23.54 -32.38
CA LYS A 660 8.94 23.78 -33.62
C LYS A 660 7.63 24.49 -33.31
N LEU A 661 7.43 25.65 -33.92
CA LEU A 661 6.14 26.36 -33.93
C LEU A 661 5.37 25.95 -35.19
N THR A 662 4.07 25.71 -35.06
CA THR A 662 3.20 25.39 -36.21
C THR A 662 2.00 26.34 -36.20
N ASP A 663 1.82 27.12 -37.27
CA ASP A 663 0.68 28.03 -37.43
C ASP A 663 -0.66 27.27 -37.22
N PRO A 664 -1.60 27.76 -36.37
CA PRO A 664 -1.72 29.12 -35.81
C PRO A 664 -1.06 29.33 -34.44
N THR A 665 0.06 28.68 -34.11
CA THR A 665 0.73 28.85 -32.81
C THR A 665 0.91 30.33 -32.45
N GLN A 666 0.31 30.72 -31.33
CA GLN A 666 0.61 31.97 -30.63
C GLN A 666 1.36 31.63 -29.34
N LEU A 667 2.35 32.42 -28.96
CA LEU A 667 3.00 32.40 -27.66
C LEU A 667 2.98 33.82 -27.10
N ALA A 668 2.58 34.00 -25.84
CA ALA A 668 2.51 35.32 -25.22
C ALA A 668 3.88 35.79 -24.69
N GLY A 669 4.67 34.86 -24.14
CA GLY A 669 5.99 35.12 -23.58
C GLY A 669 7.12 35.13 -24.60
N ALA A 670 8.32 35.47 -24.13
CA ALA A 670 9.55 35.50 -24.93
C ALA A 670 10.11 34.10 -25.20
N ILE A 671 10.96 33.99 -26.22
CA ILE A 671 11.76 32.78 -26.51
C ILE A 671 13.24 33.14 -26.44
N GLN A 672 14.03 32.31 -25.75
CA GLN A 672 15.50 32.35 -25.81
C GLN A 672 16.01 31.05 -26.40
N VAL A 673 16.88 31.15 -27.41
CA VAL A 673 17.52 30.02 -28.07
C VAL A 673 19.01 30.04 -27.72
N ASN A 674 19.48 29.05 -26.97
CA ASN A 674 20.89 28.93 -26.59
C ASN A 674 21.67 28.15 -27.65
N SER A 675 23.00 28.06 -27.48
CA SER A 675 23.92 27.46 -28.46
C SER A 675 23.60 26.03 -28.92
N GLY A 676 22.94 25.21 -28.12
CA GLY A 676 22.52 23.86 -28.53
C GLY A 676 21.07 23.77 -29.01
N GLY A 677 20.34 24.89 -29.00
CA GLY A 677 18.94 24.98 -29.34
C GLY A 677 18.70 25.46 -30.78
N THR A 678 17.58 25.01 -31.33
CA THR A 678 17.06 25.43 -32.63
C THR A 678 15.60 25.83 -32.51
N LEU A 679 15.24 27.01 -33.01
CA LEU A 679 13.84 27.41 -33.23
C LEU A 679 13.49 27.22 -34.70
N ILE A 680 12.44 26.46 -34.99
CA ILE A 680 11.92 26.29 -36.36
C ILE A 680 10.42 26.57 -36.46
N GLY A 681 9.94 26.73 -37.69
CA GLY A 681 8.53 26.74 -38.04
C GLY A 681 7.96 28.13 -38.26
N SER A 682 6.65 28.25 -38.07
CA SER A 682 5.88 29.49 -38.27
C SER A 682 4.92 29.73 -37.11
N GLY A 683 4.61 30.99 -36.83
CA GLY A 683 3.70 31.37 -35.75
C GLY A 683 3.88 32.81 -35.28
N THR A 684 3.22 33.14 -34.18
CA THR A 684 3.31 34.45 -33.53
C THR A 684 3.88 34.30 -32.11
N VAL A 685 4.92 35.07 -31.81
CA VAL A 685 5.50 35.22 -30.47
C VAL A 685 5.29 36.68 -30.09
N ALA A 686 4.36 36.96 -29.19
CA ALA A 686 4.08 38.33 -28.76
C ALA A 686 5.26 38.93 -27.98
N GLY A 687 6.01 38.09 -27.27
CA GLY A 687 7.27 38.46 -26.63
C GLY A 687 8.45 38.54 -27.60
N ASP A 688 9.61 38.87 -27.05
CA ASP A 688 10.85 38.97 -27.81
C ASP A 688 11.45 37.58 -28.11
N ILE A 689 12.19 37.48 -29.21
CA ILE A 689 13.01 36.32 -29.54
C ILE A 689 14.49 36.69 -29.38
N PHE A 690 15.20 35.94 -28.54
CA PHE A 690 16.63 36.08 -28.28
C PHE A 690 17.39 34.87 -28.81
N ASN A 691 18.08 35.02 -29.94
CA ASN A 691 19.02 34.02 -30.45
C ASN A 691 20.41 34.21 -29.80
N ASN A 692 20.59 33.58 -28.64
CA ASN A 692 21.79 33.65 -27.80
C ASN A 692 22.82 32.56 -28.15
N GLY A 693 23.13 32.44 -29.44
CA GLY A 693 24.14 31.51 -29.96
C GLY A 693 23.58 30.25 -30.63
N GLY A 694 22.26 30.08 -30.65
CA GLY A 694 21.60 28.97 -31.32
C GLY A 694 21.28 29.22 -32.79
N VAL A 695 20.34 28.44 -33.31
CA VAL A 695 19.87 28.55 -34.70
C VAL A 695 18.40 28.94 -34.71
N VAL A 696 18.08 30.00 -35.46
CA VAL A 696 16.69 30.32 -35.83
C VAL A 696 16.57 30.03 -37.32
N SER A 697 15.67 29.12 -37.69
CA SER A 697 15.38 28.79 -39.09
C SER A 697 13.89 28.95 -39.25
N VAL A 698 13.42 29.90 -40.05
CA VAL A 698 11.98 30.22 -40.11
C VAL A 698 11.22 29.17 -40.93
N GLY A 699 11.16 27.93 -40.43
CA GLY A 699 10.30 26.86 -40.94
C GLY A 699 10.77 26.16 -42.21
N ALA A 700 10.01 25.13 -42.58
CA ALA A 700 10.15 24.45 -43.86
C ALA A 700 9.44 25.31 -44.88
N SER A 701 10.21 25.93 -45.77
CA SER A 701 9.70 26.96 -46.67
C SER A 701 8.34 26.62 -47.25
N PRO A 702 7.38 27.53 -47.09
CA PRO A 702 7.53 28.88 -46.51
C PRO A 702 7.22 28.97 -45.01
N GLY A 703 8.02 29.75 -44.25
CA GLY A 703 7.68 30.12 -42.86
C GLY A 703 7.61 31.63 -42.56
N LEU A 704 6.71 32.00 -41.65
CA LEU A 704 6.58 33.36 -41.11
C LEU A 704 6.58 33.30 -39.58
N ILE A 705 7.49 34.05 -38.96
CA ILE A 705 7.48 34.31 -37.51
C ILE A 705 7.14 35.79 -37.28
N ASN A 706 6.04 36.06 -36.60
CA ASN A 706 5.77 37.39 -36.03
C ASN A 706 6.35 37.43 -34.62
N ALA A 707 7.14 38.44 -34.28
CA ALA A 707 7.81 38.59 -32.99
C ALA A 707 7.51 39.95 -32.36
N GLY A 708 7.70 40.08 -31.04
CA GLY A 708 7.89 41.36 -30.37
C GLY A 708 9.11 42.06 -30.94
N SER A 709 10.28 41.83 -30.37
CA SER A 709 11.59 42.18 -30.95
C SER A 709 12.35 40.91 -31.38
N PHE A 710 13.32 41.06 -32.27
CA PHE A 710 14.25 39.98 -32.63
C PHE A 710 15.69 40.40 -32.32
N THR A 711 16.36 39.66 -31.46
CA THR A 711 17.76 39.92 -31.09
C THR A 711 18.60 38.68 -31.41
N GLN A 712 19.64 38.84 -32.24
CA GLN A 712 20.63 37.81 -32.52
C GLN A 712 22.00 38.25 -32.01
N SER A 713 22.61 37.40 -31.18
CA SER A 713 23.98 37.57 -30.69
C SER A 713 25.02 37.26 -31.76
N GLY A 714 26.27 37.69 -31.55
CA GLY A 714 27.39 37.44 -32.47
C GLY A 714 27.74 35.97 -32.73
N THR A 715 27.22 35.04 -31.93
CA THR A 715 27.37 33.60 -32.13
C THR A 715 26.11 32.93 -32.66
N GLY A 716 25.00 33.66 -32.81
CA GLY A 716 23.75 33.13 -33.33
C GLY A 716 23.76 32.96 -34.84
N THR A 717 22.93 32.04 -35.34
CA THR A 717 22.70 31.83 -36.77
C THR A 717 21.23 32.03 -37.13
N LEU A 718 20.97 32.78 -38.19
CA LEU A 718 19.65 32.89 -38.83
C LEU A 718 19.70 32.21 -40.21
N ASN A 719 18.77 31.29 -40.47
CA ASN A 719 18.57 30.69 -41.78
C ASN A 719 17.28 31.23 -42.41
N ILE A 720 17.38 31.63 -43.67
CA ILE A 720 16.29 32.15 -44.49
C ILE A 720 16.29 31.38 -45.82
N GLU A 721 15.18 30.75 -46.14
CA GLU A 721 14.96 30.12 -47.43
C GLU A 721 14.11 31.00 -48.35
N ILE A 722 14.42 31.04 -49.66
CA ILE A 722 13.72 31.83 -50.67
C ILE A 722 13.36 30.96 -51.88
N ASN A 723 12.07 30.67 -52.07
CA ASN A 723 11.64 29.75 -53.13
C ASN A 723 10.93 30.40 -54.32
N ASP A 724 10.60 31.70 -54.25
CA ASP A 724 9.91 32.38 -55.34
C ASP A 724 10.21 33.89 -55.34
N LEU A 725 9.75 34.60 -56.39
CA LEU A 725 9.90 36.03 -56.60
C LEU A 725 9.34 36.87 -55.43
N PRO A 726 9.85 38.11 -55.24
CA PRO A 726 9.42 38.99 -54.14
C PRO A 726 7.90 39.23 -54.07
N ALA A 727 7.21 39.19 -55.21
CA ALA A 727 5.75 39.34 -55.31
C ALA A 727 4.96 38.25 -54.58
N ASN A 728 5.60 37.12 -54.24
CA ASN A 728 5.00 35.97 -53.56
C ASN A 728 5.56 35.80 -52.12
N PRO A 729 5.25 36.73 -51.19
CA PRO A 729 5.83 36.76 -49.84
C PRO A 729 5.43 35.61 -48.91
N SER A 730 4.58 34.71 -49.40
CA SER A 730 4.21 33.47 -48.75
C SER A 730 5.03 32.28 -49.23
N LEU A 731 6.05 32.46 -50.07
CA LEU A 731 6.90 31.38 -50.62
C LEU A 731 8.38 31.55 -50.21
N TRP A 732 8.63 32.31 -49.16
CA TRP A 732 9.96 32.52 -48.59
C TRP A 732 9.87 32.93 -47.13
N ASP A 733 10.98 32.76 -46.42
CA ASP A 733 11.07 32.86 -44.98
C ASP A 733 11.13 34.30 -44.47
N ARG A 734 10.35 34.59 -43.43
CA ARG A 734 10.17 35.96 -42.92
C ARG A 734 10.11 36.04 -41.41
N ILE A 735 10.83 37.01 -40.85
CA ILE A 735 10.65 37.51 -39.48
C ILE A 735 10.03 38.90 -39.53
N VAL A 736 8.88 39.07 -38.89
CA VAL A 736 8.23 40.36 -38.70
C VAL A 736 8.28 40.71 -37.23
N ALA A 737 9.27 41.52 -36.83
CA ALA A 737 9.37 42.08 -35.49
C ALA A 737 8.53 43.36 -35.42
N THR A 738 7.64 43.47 -34.43
CA THR A 738 6.89 44.72 -34.18
C THR A 738 7.73 45.79 -33.50
N GLY A 739 8.76 45.36 -32.75
CA GLY A 739 9.78 46.17 -32.08
C GLY A 739 11.10 46.21 -32.85
N ALA A 740 12.22 46.22 -32.13
CA ALA A 740 13.55 46.34 -32.73
C ALA A 740 14.08 45.00 -33.27
N ALA A 741 14.88 45.05 -34.34
CA ALA A 741 15.75 43.98 -34.78
C ALA A 741 17.22 44.35 -34.48
N ALA A 742 17.82 43.70 -33.48
CA ALA A 742 19.25 43.82 -33.18
C ALA A 742 19.97 42.57 -33.69
N ILE A 743 20.82 42.72 -34.71
CA ILE A 743 21.39 41.59 -35.44
C ILE A 743 22.92 41.61 -35.43
N ASP A 744 23.48 40.40 -35.33
CA ASP A 744 24.90 40.09 -35.39
C ASP A 744 25.06 38.62 -35.81
N GLY A 745 26.28 38.09 -35.86
CA GLY A 745 26.54 36.67 -36.09
C GLY A 745 26.35 36.28 -37.55
N VAL A 746 25.73 35.13 -37.78
CA VAL A 746 25.66 34.49 -39.11
C VAL A 746 24.25 34.62 -39.70
N LEU A 747 24.19 35.00 -40.97
CA LEU A 747 23.03 34.86 -41.84
C LEU A 747 23.33 33.82 -42.92
N ASN A 748 22.45 32.84 -43.09
CA ASN A 748 22.44 31.94 -44.23
C ASN A 748 21.20 32.22 -45.06
N VAL A 749 21.38 32.56 -46.33
CA VAL A 749 20.30 32.69 -47.31
C VAL A 749 20.40 31.54 -48.30
N ILE A 750 19.32 30.80 -48.46
CA ILE A 750 19.25 29.60 -49.28
C ILE A 750 18.16 29.82 -50.32
N PHE A 751 18.54 30.04 -51.57
CA PHE A 751 17.57 30.14 -52.65
C PHE A 751 17.22 28.75 -53.18
N ASP A 752 15.97 28.55 -53.60
CA ASP A 752 15.62 27.38 -54.39
C ASP A 752 16.43 27.37 -55.70
N ASN A 753 16.91 26.19 -56.06
CA ASN A 753 17.80 26.00 -57.18
C ASN A 753 17.14 26.35 -58.53
N SER A 754 15.79 26.33 -58.58
CA SER A 754 14.99 26.62 -59.78
C SER A 754 14.54 28.07 -59.91
N LEU A 755 14.84 28.93 -58.93
CA LEU A 755 14.43 30.33 -58.93
C LEU A 755 15.09 31.10 -60.08
N VAL A 756 14.25 31.73 -60.91
CA VAL A 756 14.68 32.71 -61.92
C VAL A 756 14.33 34.11 -61.41
N THR A 757 15.32 34.98 -61.30
CA THR A 757 15.17 36.33 -60.73
C THR A 757 15.80 37.39 -61.64
N ALA A 758 15.19 38.57 -61.66
CA ALA A 758 15.65 39.75 -62.40
C ALA A 758 16.37 40.74 -61.47
N PHE A 759 17.24 41.57 -62.05
CA PHE A 759 17.89 42.63 -61.29
C PHE A 759 16.90 43.56 -60.61
N GLY A 760 17.21 43.92 -59.36
CA GLY A 760 16.34 44.73 -58.51
C GLY A 760 15.29 43.94 -57.73
N ASP A 761 15.13 42.63 -57.98
CA ASP A 761 14.32 41.77 -57.10
C ASP A 761 14.87 41.83 -55.67
N ALA A 762 14.00 42.18 -54.71
CA ALA A 762 14.36 42.42 -53.31
C ALA A 762 13.46 41.62 -52.35
N TRP A 763 14.06 40.76 -51.52
CA TRP A 763 13.36 39.96 -50.52
C TRP A 763 13.63 40.49 -49.12
N LYS A 764 12.68 41.21 -48.55
CA LYS A 764 12.76 41.74 -47.18
C LYS A 764 12.36 40.68 -46.14
N PHE A 765 13.33 39.89 -45.71
CA PHE A 765 13.16 38.76 -44.79
C PHE A 765 13.17 39.16 -43.31
N ILE A 766 13.65 40.35 -42.96
CA ILE A 766 13.38 40.97 -41.65
C ILE A 766 12.65 42.29 -41.87
N SER A 767 11.46 42.41 -41.29
CA SER A 767 10.78 43.68 -41.07
C SER A 767 10.76 44.01 -39.58
N SER A 768 11.01 45.25 -39.22
CA SER A 768 11.15 45.70 -37.82
C SER A 768 10.75 47.18 -37.66
N GLY A 769 10.41 47.61 -36.45
CA GLY A 769 10.22 49.02 -36.13
C GLY A 769 11.53 49.83 -36.17
N SER A 770 12.67 49.16 -35.94
CA SER A 770 14.02 49.70 -36.15
C SER A 770 15.04 48.57 -36.25
N ARG A 771 16.13 48.76 -36.99
CA ARG A 771 17.23 47.79 -37.11
C ARG A 771 18.56 48.37 -36.64
N THR A 772 19.29 47.59 -35.83
CA THR A 772 20.63 47.90 -35.33
C THR A 772 21.58 46.72 -35.54
N GLY A 773 22.86 47.02 -35.76
CA GLY A 773 23.86 46.00 -36.11
C GLY A 773 23.73 45.49 -37.55
N ASN A 774 24.67 44.63 -37.93
CA ASN A 774 24.76 43.94 -39.21
C ASN A 774 25.17 42.48 -38.93
N PHE A 775 24.86 41.54 -39.83
CA PHE A 775 25.43 40.19 -39.71
C PHE A 775 26.93 40.25 -39.95
N SER A 776 27.70 39.60 -39.07
CA SER A 776 29.16 39.49 -39.16
C SER A 776 29.61 38.55 -40.28
N SER A 777 28.78 37.56 -40.63
CA SER A 777 28.99 36.64 -41.75
C SER A 777 27.70 36.43 -42.51
N VAL A 778 27.77 36.47 -43.84
CA VAL A 778 26.65 36.19 -44.75
C VAL A 778 27.06 35.06 -45.68
N ASN A 779 26.29 33.98 -45.68
CA ASN A 779 26.48 32.85 -46.59
C ASN A 779 25.26 32.77 -47.51
N ILE A 780 25.50 32.72 -48.83
CA ILE A 780 24.43 32.68 -49.84
C ILE A 780 24.60 31.41 -50.67
N THR A 781 23.57 30.57 -50.67
CA THR A 781 23.42 29.47 -51.62
C THR A 781 22.55 29.98 -52.77
N ALA A 782 23.19 30.36 -53.87
CA ALA A 782 22.52 30.99 -55.01
C ALA A 782 21.77 29.97 -55.90
N PRO A 783 20.75 30.41 -56.67
CA PRO A 783 20.09 29.58 -57.68
C PRO A 783 21.03 29.13 -58.82
N THR A 784 20.57 28.18 -59.64
CA THR A 784 21.36 27.71 -60.80
C THR A 784 21.74 28.86 -61.73
N GLY A 785 23.01 28.89 -62.16
CA GLY A 785 23.53 29.89 -63.08
C GLY A 785 23.95 31.21 -62.41
N LEU A 786 23.74 31.31 -61.10
CA LEU A 786 24.02 32.50 -60.30
C LEU A 786 25.05 32.18 -59.23
N THR A 787 25.66 33.22 -58.67
CA THR A 787 26.64 33.11 -57.60
C THR A 787 26.28 34.01 -56.42
N ALA A 788 26.92 33.81 -55.28
CA ALA A 788 26.71 34.65 -54.11
C ALA A 788 26.99 36.15 -54.38
N SER A 789 27.89 36.48 -55.31
CA SER A 789 28.22 37.87 -55.67
C SER A 789 27.12 38.59 -56.47
N ASP A 790 26.15 37.86 -57.02
CA ASP A 790 25.02 38.48 -57.71
C ASP A 790 23.96 39.04 -56.73
N PHE A 791 24.19 38.88 -55.43
CA PHE A 791 23.26 39.27 -54.38
C PHE A 791 23.95 40.16 -53.34
N THR A 792 23.25 41.21 -52.92
CA THR A 792 23.70 42.12 -51.87
C THR A 792 22.69 42.13 -50.73
N VAL A 793 23.17 42.05 -49.49
CA VAL A 793 22.34 42.23 -48.30
C VAL A 793 22.30 43.71 -47.94
N ASN A 794 21.10 44.30 -47.99
CA ASN A 794 20.88 45.68 -47.61
C ASN A 794 20.35 45.76 -46.17
N TYR A 795 20.99 46.61 -45.38
CA TYR A 795 20.63 46.86 -43.98
C TYR A 795 19.84 48.16 -43.86
N LEU A 796 18.52 48.05 -43.95
CA LEU A 796 17.58 49.18 -43.90
C LEU A 796 17.43 49.72 -42.46
N SER A 797 16.83 50.89 -42.30
CA SER A 797 16.50 51.41 -40.96
C SER A 797 15.44 50.60 -40.24
N ASP A 798 14.61 49.86 -40.98
CA ASP A 798 13.43 49.13 -40.53
C ASP A 798 13.51 47.63 -40.87
N GLY A 799 14.69 47.09 -41.18
CA GLY A 799 14.83 45.67 -41.47
C GLY A 799 16.08 45.29 -42.25
N VAL A 800 16.01 44.10 -42.85
CA VAL A 800 17.06 43.54 -43.72
C VAL A 800 16.40 42.90 -44.94
N GLU A 801 16.99 43.14 -46.10
CA GLU A 801 16.60 42.52 -47.36
C GLU A 801 17.83 41.99 -48.10
N ILE A 802 17.60 41.03 -48.99
CA ILE A 802 18.60 40.63 -49.99
C ILE A 802 18.10 41.05 -51.37
N VAL A 803 18.98 41.63 -52.19
CA VAL A 803 18.65 42.18 -53.50
C VAL A 803 19.51 41.53 -54.58
N ARG A 804 18.86 41.11 -55.67
CA ARG A 804 19.51 40.72 -56.92
C ARG A 804 20.22 41.95 -57.49
N SER A 805 21.52 42.01 -57.30
CA SER A 805 22.35 43.18 -57.63
C SER A 805 22.53 43.24 -59.13
N THR A 806 22.31 44.40 -59.77
CA THR A 806 22.81 44.63 -61.13
C THR A 806 24.28 44.24 -61.12
N GLY A 807 24.70 43.35 -62.03
CA GLY A 807 26.13 43.07 -62.20
C GLY A 807 26.89 44.40 -62.29
N ALA A 808 28.15 44.44 -61.84
CA ALA A 808 29.01 45.58 -62.15
C ALA A 808 28.99 45.71 -63.68
N GLY A 809 28.19 46.65 -64.20
CA GLY A 809 27.99 46.71 -65.63
C GLY A 809 29.32 46.95 -66.31
N VAL A 810 29.44 46.47 -67.54
CA VAL A 810 30.68 46.56 -68.31
C VAL A 810 31.05 48.03 -68.46
N THR A 811 32.33 48.35 -68.24
CA THR A 811 32.96 49.62 -68.64
C THR A 811 33.75 49.40 -69.93
N TYR A 812 34.04 50.47 -70.67
CA TYR A 812 34.87 50.39 -71.86
C TYR A 812 36.23 49.77 -71.57
N ASP A 813 36.85 50.10 -70.44
CA ASP A 813 38.14 49.53 -70.03
C ASP A 813 38.06 48.01 -69.82
N SER A 814 36.98 47.53 -69.19
CA SER A 814 36.78 46.09 -69.00
C SER A 814 36.52 45.36 -70.32
N TRP A 815 35.70 45.95 -71.19
CA TRP A 815 35.40 45.40 -72.52
C TRP A 815 36.64 45.40 -73.42
N LYS A 816 37.41 46.48 -73.43
CA LYS A 816 38.64 46.64 -74.22
C LYS A 816 39.65 45.54 -73.88
N ILE A 817 39.82 45.19 -72.61
CA ILE A 817 40.75 44.14 -72.17
C ILE A 817 40.38 42.77 -72.77
N ASP A 818 39.10 42.51 -73.03
CA ASP A 818 38.65 41.23 -73.59
C ASP A 818 39.10 41.04 -75.05
N TYR A 819 39.14 42.13 -75.83
CA TYR A 819 39.58 42.11 -77.25
C TYR A 819 41.07 42.40 -77.40
N TRP A 820 41.62 43.28 -76.56
CA TRP A 820 43.03 43.65 -76.51
C TRP A 820 43.60 43.50 -75.09
N PRO A 821 44.03 42.28 -74.70
CA PRO A 821 44.64 42.02 -73.39
C PRO A 821 45.96 42.77 -73.14
N SER A 822 46.51 43.41 -74.17
CA SER A 822 47.71 44.24 -74.15
C SER A 822 47.55 45.39 -75.14
N ALA A 823 48.21 46.52 -74.88
CA ALA A 823 48.13 47.73 -75.72
C ALA A 823 48.32 47.43 -77.21
N ASP A 824 47.36 47.87 -78.03
CA ASP A 824 47.34 47.76 -79.49
C ASP A 824 47.21 49.16 -80.13
N ALA A 825 47.57 49.29 -81.41
CA ALA A 825 47.46 50.56 -82.12
C ALA A 825 46.03 50.90 -82.55
N ASN A 826 45.12 49.94 -82.49
CA ASN A 826 43.72 50.06 -82.88
C ASN A 826 42.75 49.92 -81.68
N ASP A 827 43.23 50.12 -80.44
CA ASP A 827 42.43 49.92 -79.23
C ASP A 827 41.85 51.23 -78.63
N ASP A 828 41.98 52.35 -79.34
CA ASP A 828 41.37 53.64 -78.97
C ASP A 828 39.86 53.61 -79.25
N TRP A 829 39.05 54.30 -78.46
CA TRP A 829 37.59 54.38 -78.61
C TRP A 829 37.16 54.96 -79.97
N ASN A 830 38.06 55.65 -80.68
CA ASN A 830 37.83 56.31 -81.97
C ASN A 830 38.45 55.56 -83.16
N ASP A 831 39.02 54.37 -82.91
CA ASP A 831 39.50 53.51 -83.96
C ASP A 831 38.37 52.65 -84.54
N ASP A 832 38.60 52.17 -85.76
CA ASP A 832 37.74 51.27 -86.54
C ASP A 832 38.68 50.17 -87.08
N PRO A 833 38.96 49.12 -86.27
CA PRO A 833 40.01 48.14 -86.57
C PRO A 833 39.65 47.21 -87.75
N ASP A 834 38.36 47.02 -88.00
CA ASP A 834 37.83 46.08 -88.97
C ASP A 834 37.35 46.75 -90.28
N PHE A 835 37.32 48.09 -90.30
CA PHE A 835 37.03 48.97 -91.43
C PHE A 835 35.57 48.90 -91.92
N ASP A 836 34.63 48.63 -91.02
CA ASP A 836 33.21 48.57 -91.36
C ASP A 836 32.48 49.93 -91.18
N GLY A 837 33.17 50.92 -90.61
CA GLY A 837 32.67 52.27 -90.38
C GLY A 837 32.06 52.50 -89.00
N MET A 838 32.05 51.50 -88.12
CA MET A 838 31.74 51.65 -86.70
C MET A 838 33.03 51.87 -85.90
N LEU A 839 32.97 52.80 -84.95
CA LEU A 839 34.08 53.02 -84.04
C LEU A 839 33.96 52.07 -82.85
N ASN A 840 35.10 51.70 -82.24
CA ASN A 840 35.16 50.88 -81.03
C ASN A 840 34.17 51.35 -79.94
N LEU A 841 33.99 52.66 -79.75
CA LEU A 841 32.99 53.22 -78.80
C LEU A 841 31.55 52.83 -79.15
N THR A 842 31.22 52.81 -80.43
CA THR A 842 29.89 52.44 -80.92
C THR A 842 29.67 50.94 -80.76
N GLU A 843 30.68 50.14 -81.08
CA GLU A 843 30.63 48.69 -80.94
C GLU A 843 30.52 48.26 -79.48
N TYR A 844 31.33 48.86 -78.61
CA TYR A 844 31.20 48.75 -77.16
C TYR A 844 29.77 49.06 -76.71
N ALA A 845 29.20 50.18 -77.17
CA ALA A 845 27.87 50.62 -76.79
C ALA A 845 26.76 49.68 -77.28
N LEU A 846 26.96 48.95 -78.37
CA LEU A 846 25.96 48.06 -78.95
C LEU A 846 26.22 46.57 -78.65
N GLY A 847 27.40 46.24 -78.11
CA GLY A 847 27.82 44.87 -77.82
C GLY A 847 28.30 44.09 -79.04
N LEU A 848 28.88 44.79 -80.00
CA LEU A 848 29.44 44.23 -81.25
C LEU A 848 30.93 43.89 -81.09
N ASP A 849 31.48 43.15 -82.06
CA ASP A 849 32.87 42.68 -82.03
C ASP A 849 33.79 43.59 -82.87
N PRO A 850 34.70 44.37 -82.25
CA PRO A 850 35.53 45.37 -82.93
C PRO A 850 36.59 44.81 -83.87
N LEU A 851 36.68 43.49 -83.98
CA LEU A 851 37.61 42.79 -84.86
C LEU A 851 36.90 42.11 -86.04
N THR A 852 35.57 42.21 -86.14
CA THR A 852 34.75 41.49 -87.11
C THR A 852 33.78 42.45 -87.82
N PRO A 853 33.91 42.68 -89.15
CA PRO A 853 33.03 43.59 -89.89
C PRO A 853 31.55 43.21 -89.76
N ASP A 854 30.81 43.93 -88.92
CA ASP A 854 29.46 43.59 -88.47
C ASP A 854 28.48 44.78 -88.45
N ALA A 855 28.77 45.87 -89.18
CA ALA A 855 27.88 47.03 -89.35
C ALA A 855 26.47 46.73 -89.90
N ASP A 856 26.24 45.52 -90.45
CA ASP A 856 24.91 45.03 -90.87
C ASP A 856 24.17 44.26 -89.75
N ASP A 857 24.74 44.14 -88.54
CA ASP A 857 24.14 43.44 -87.40
C ASP A 857 22.81 44.10 -86.99
N PRO A 858 21.77 43.32 -86.62
CA PRO A 858 20.50 43.87 -86.15
C PRO A 858 20.58 44.85 -84.98
N ALA A 859 21.67 44.83 -84.19
CA ALA A 859 21.91 45.77 -83.11
C ALA A 859 22.42 47.14 -83.59
N ALA A 860 23.06 47.20 -84.77
CA ALA A 860 23.57 48.42 -85.37
C ALA A 860 22.44 49.45 -85.65
N PRO A 861 22.73 50.76 -85.67
CA PRO A 861 21.70 51.78 -85.85
C PRO A 861 21.10 51.78 -87.27
N VAL A 862 19.84 51.37 -87.40
CA VAL A 862 19.10 51.32 -88.67
C VAL A 862 18.11 52.47 -88.76
N VAL A 863 18.17 53.24 -89.85
CA VAL A 863 17.18 54.27 -90.17
C VAL A 863 16.02 53.69 -90.97
N SER A 864 14.79 53.97 -90.56
CA SER A 864 13.55 53.52 -91.21
C SER A 864 12.50 54.63 -91.27
N VAL A 865 11.39 54.38 -91.98
CA VAL A 865 10.20 55.23 -91.94
C VAL A 865 9.07 54.46 -91.27
N THR A 866 8.50 55.03 -90.21
CA THR A 866 7.39 54.41 -89.47
C THR A 866 6.17 55.31 -89.44
N ASN A 867 4.99 54.71 -89.60
CA ASN A 867 3.72 55.43 -89.48
C ASN A 867 3.28 55.50 -88.02
N ASN A 868 3.01 56.70 -87.52
CA ASN A 868 2.45 56.90 -86.19
C ASN A 868 1.27 57.89 -86.26
N GLY A 869 0.06 57.38 -86.01
CA GLY A 869 -1.15 58.20 -86.03
C GLY A 869 -1.51 58.77 -87.40
N GLY A 870 -1.20 58.06 -88.49
CA GLY A 870 -1.51 58.46 -89.86
C GLY A 870 -0.47 59.35 -90.54
N ASN A 871 0.62 59.70 -89.84
CA ASN A 871 1.76 60.41 -90.42
C ASN A 871 3.00 59.53 -90.40
N ASP A 872 3.81 59.58 -91.46
CA ASP A 872 5.10 58.91 -91.53
C ASP A 872 6.19 59.77 -90.88
N TYR A 873 7.14 59.14 -90.21
CA TYR A 873 8.28 59.80 -89.58
C TYR A 873 9.57 59.02 -89.86
N LEU A 874 10.68 59.74 -89.97
CA LEU A 874 12.00 59.10 -89.93
C LEU A 874 12.24 58.56 -88.51
N THR A 875 12.69 57.31 -88.41
CA THR A 875 13.02 56.63 -87.15
C THR A 875 14.42 56.07 -87.19
N LEU A 876 15.11 56.12 -86.06
CA LEU A 876 16.36 55.41 -85.82
C LEU A 876 16.09 54.29 -84.82
N THR A 877 16.42 53.06 -85.19
CA THR A 877 16.32 51.86 -84.35
C THR A 877 17.73 51.33 -84.06
N TYR A 878 18.03 51.00 -82.81
CA TYR A 878 19.26 50.31 -82.42
C TYR A 878 18.98 49.41 -81.22
N GLN A 879 19.85 48.44 -80.96
CA GLN A 879 19.75 47.56 -79.79
C GLN A 879 20.94 47.80 -78.87
N ARG A 880 20.68 48.02 -77.57
CA ARG A 880 21.74 48.14 -76.57
C ARG A 880 21.81 46.90 -75.68
N PRO A 881 23.01 46.48 -75.22
CA PRO A 881 23.17 45.34 -74.33
C PRO A 881 22.47 45.57 -72.98
N GLY A 882 21.86 44.52 -72.44
CA GLY A 882 21.23 44.53 -71.12
C GLY A 882 21.91 43.58 -70.14
N ASP A 883 21.21 43.30 -69.05
CA ASP A 883 21.64 42.36 -68.01
C ASP A 883 23.09 42.60 -67.53
N VAL A 884 23.92 41.56 -67.43
CA VAL A 884 25.34 41.67 -67.02
C VAL A 884 26.19 42.49 -68.00
N ASN A 885 25.67 42.75 -69.21
CA ASN A 885 26.32 43.53 -70.24
C ASN A 885 25.90 45.00 -70.24
N VAL A 886 25.13 45.48 -69.26
CA VAL A 886 24.75 46.90 -69.21
C VAL A 886 25.99 47.81 -69.18
N ARG A 887 26.02 48.84 -70.03
CA ARG A 887 27.15 49.78 -70.09
C ARG A 887 26.96 50.89 -69.06
N THR A 888 27.90 51.04 -68.14
CA THR A 888 27.72 51.95 -66.98
C THR A 888 28.38 53.31 -67.15
N ASP A 889 29.25 53.45 -68.12
CA ASP A 889 30.13 54.60 -68.34
C ASP A 889 29.81 55.39 -69.62
N ILE A 890 28.67 55.14 -70.26
CA ILE A 890 28.23 55.84 -71.49
C ILE A 890 26.78 56.29 -71.46
N THR A 891 26.46 57.27 -72.32
CA THR A 891 25.10 57.76 -72.59
C THR A 891 24.76 57.63 -74.07
N TYR A 892 23.49 57.34 -74.35
CA TYR A 892 22.97 57.24 -75.72
C TYR A 892 22.11 58.47 -76.00
N THR A 893 22.45 59.21 -77.04
CA THR A 893 21.67 60.36 -77.49
C THR A 893 21.31 60.21 -78.95
N VAL A 894 20.02 60.11 -79.28
CA VAL A 894 19.61 60.23 -80.69
C VAL A 894 19.51 61.69 -81.03
N ARG A 895 20.26 62.12 -82.04
CA ARG A 895 20.32 63.50 -82.49
C ARG A 895 19.75 63.63 -83.89
N ARG A 896 19.22 64.82 -84.18
CA ARG A 896 18.62 65.20 -85.46
C ARG A 896 19.31 66.41 -86.05
N ASN A 897 19.47 66.42 -87.37
CA ASN A 897 19.91 67.58 -88.15
C ASN A 897 19.26 67.60 -89.54
N THR A 898 19.13 68.76 -90.16
CA THR A 898 18.65 68.92 -91.55
C THR A 898 19.79 69.22 -92.53
N SER A 899 21.02 69.36 -92.04
CA SER A 899 22.23 69.56 -92.84
C SER A 899 23.42 68.82 -92.22
N LEU A 900 24.21 68.10 -93.04
CA LEU A 900 25.47 67.49 -92.60
C LEU A 900 26.66 68.47 -92.65
N ASP A 901 26.55 69.55 -93.43
CA ASP A 901 27.69 70.44 -93.75
C ASP A 901 27.79 71.65 -92.80
N SER A 902 26.70 72.01 -92.13
CA SER A 902 26.66 73.11 -91.15
C SER A 902 25.36 73.09 -90.36
N GLY A 903 25.41 72.76 -89.07
CA GLY A 903 24.25 72.84 -88.19
C GLY A 903 24.53 72.25 -86.81
N THR A 904 23.86 72.80 -85.79
CA THR A 904 23.86 72.21 -84.44
C THR A 904 22.89 71.03 -84.43
N TRP A 905 23.40 69.84 -84.12
CA TRP A 905 22.56 68.66 -83.89
C TRP A 905 21.65 68.89 -82.69
N SER A 906 20.34 68.67 -82.86
CA SER A 906 19.36 68.76 -81.78
C SER A 906 19.08 67.37 -81.19
N ASN A 907 19.15 67.21 -79.88
CA ASN A 907 18.81 65.96 -79.21
C ASN A 907 17.30 65.69 -79.33
N LEU A 908 16.94 64.47 -79.75
CA LEU A 908 15.56 63.96 -79.74
C LEU A 908 15.27 63.19 -78.44
N THR A 909 16.22 62.36 -78.03
CA THR A 909 16.21 61.57 -76.78
C THR A 909 17.62 61.53 -76.20
N SER A 910 17.72 61.36 -74.89
CA SER A 910 18.98 61.23 -74.16
C SER A 910 18.71 60.39 -72.92
N ASP A 911 19.04 59.11 -72.98
CA ASP A 911 18.64 58.14 -71.97
C ASP A 911 19.82 57.26 -71.54
N ALA A 912 19.86 56.88 -70.26
CA ALA A 912 20.77 55.87 -69.74
C ALA A 912 20.21 54.46 -69.98
N PRO A 913 21.05 53.41 -69.99
CA PRO A 913 20.59 52.02 -70.04
C PRO A 913 19.63 51.69 -68.90
N THR A 914 18.58 50.93 -69.19
CA THR A 914 17.52 50.62 -68.22
C THR A 914 17.69 49.25 -67.55
N GLY A 915 18.68 48.45 -67.97
CA GLY A 915 19.00 47.14 -67.41
C GLY A 915 18.12 45.97 -67.90
N VAL A 916 17.24 46.19 -68.88
CA VAL A 916 16.50 45.11 -69.59
C VAL A 916 17.31 44.52 -70.73
N ASP A 917 17.07 43.23 -71.01
CA ASP A 917 17.95 42.44 -71.85
C ASP A 917 17.27 41.89 -73.12
N PRO A 918 17.93 41.97 -74.27
CA PRO A 918 18.51 43.18 -74.86
C PRO A 918 17.44 44.23 -75.21
N GLU A 919 17.75 45.53 -75.08
CA GLU A 919 16.78 46.61 -75.24
C GLU A 919 16.80 47.22 -76.66
N THR A 920 15.70 47.06 -77.42
CA THR A 920 15.51 47.74 -78.71
C THR A 920 14.95 49.14 -78.51
N VAL A 921 15.71 50.16 -78.91
CA VAL A 921 15.31 51.57 -78.83
C VAL A 921 14.88 52.04 -80.21
N VAL A 922 13.67 52.60 -80.32
CA VAL A 922 13.15 53.23 -81.54
C VAL A 922 12.88 54.70 -81.28
N THR A 923 13.71 55.59 -81.84
CA THR A 923 13.54 57.03 -81.69
C THR A 923 13.01 57.65 -82.98
N ARG A 924 11.91 58.39 -82.86
CA ARG A 924 11.25 59.08 -83.96
C ARG A 924 11.73 60.53 -84.09
N SER A 925 11.94 60.97 -85.32
CA SER A 925 12.18 62.37 -85.66
C SER A 925 11.03 63.28 -85.18
N SER A 926 11.38 64.52 -84.84
CA SER A 926 10.41 65.55 -84.45
C SER A 926 9.63 66.14 -85.62
N ALA A 927 10.00 65.86 -86.87
CA ALA A 927 9.30 66.33 -88.07
C ALA A 927 8.62 65.18 -88.82
N ILE A 928 7.47 65.48 -89.42
CA ILE A 928 6.77 64.54 -90.31
C ILE A 928 7.63 64.32 -91.55
N TYR A 929 7.75 63.06 -91.98
CA TYR A 929 8.54 62.67 -93.14
C TYR A 929 8.09 63.45 -94.38
N GLY A 930 9.05 64.04 -95.10
CA GLY A 930 8.81 64.87 -96.28
C GLY A 930 8.44 66.35 -96.01
N THR A 931 8.29 66.77 -94.74
CA THR A 931 8.03 68.19 -94.41
C THR A 931 9.27 69.07 -94.36
N VAL A 932 10.46 68.46 -94.33
CA VAL A 932 11.76 69.14 -94.46
C VAL A 932 12.50 68.60 -95.68
N PRO A 933 13.31 69.43 -96.39
CA PRO A 933 13.96 69.01 -97.64
C PRO A 933 14.92 67.82 -97.49
N ARG A 934 15.61 67.74 -96.34
CA ARG A 934 16.55 66.68 -95.96
C ARG A 934 16.54 66.57 -94.44
N GLU A 935 16.79 65.36 -93.94
CA GLU A 935 16.82 65.06 -92.52
C GLU A 935 17.77 63.89 -92.26
N PHE A 936 18.50 63.98 -91.15
CA PHE A 936 19.48 63.00 -90.71
C PHE A 936 19.24 62.71 -89.23
N LEU A 937 19.28 61.43 -88.88
CA LEU A 937 19.31 60.96 -87.50
C LEU A 937 20.66 60.28 -87.26
N GLN A 938 21.22 60.46 -86.07
CA GLN A 938 22.46 59.82 -85.65
C GLN A 938 22.29 59.32 -84.21
N LEU A 939 22.81 58.12 -83.93
CA LEU A 939 23.09 57.70 -82.57
C LEU A 939 24.43 58.30 -82.15
N PHE A 940 24.40 59.16 -81.13
CA PHE A 940 25.59 59.73 -80.54
C PHE A 940 25.84 59.06 -79.18
N VAL A 941 27.01 58.43 -79.04
CA VAL A 941 27.48 57.80 -77.81
C VAL A 941 28.54 58.70 -77.19
N ASP A 942 28.45 58.91 -75.88
CA ASP A 942 29.42 59.71 -75.13
C ASP A 942 29.69 59.10 -73.77
N PHE A 943 30.92 59.24 -73.28
CA PHE A 943 31.29 58.77 -71.95
C PHE A 943 30.64 59.64 -70.87
N THR A 944 30.03 59.01 -69.87
CA THR A 944 29.59 59.71 -68.63
C THR A 944 30.77 60.04 -67.74
N THR A 945 31.81 59.21 -67.81
CA THR A 945 33.12 59.40 -67.18
C THR A 945 34.19 58.96 -68.19
N PRO A 946 35.19 59.79 -68.53
CA PRO A 946 36.25 59.39 -69.44
C PRO A 946 37.01 58.16 -68.91
N PRO A 947 37.27 57.12 -69.72
CA PRO A 947 38.07 55.99 -69.26
C PRO A 947 39.52 56.39 -68.97
N GLU A 948 40.21 55.60 -68.16
CA GLU A 948 41.61 55.88 -67.82
C GLU A 948 42.50 55.67 -69.05
N SER A 949 43.37 56.65 -69.33
CA SER A 949 44.21 56.70 -70.53
C SER A 949 45.28 55.61 -70.60
#